data_AF-A0A3P8S1Q4-F1
#
_entry.id   AF-A0A3P8S1Q4-F1
#
_cell.length_a   1.000
_cell.length_b   1.000
_cell.length_c   1.000
_cell.angle_alpha   90.00
_cell.angle_beta   90.00
_cell.angle_gamma   90.00
#
_symmetry.space_group_name_H-M   'P 1'
#
loop_
_entity.id
_entity.type
_entity.pdbx_description
1 polymer ?
#
loop_
_entity_poly.entity_id
_entity_poly.type
_entity_poly.pdbx_seq_one_letter_code
_entity_poly.pdbx_strand_id
1 'polypeptide(L)'
;MRLKVGFILRSLLVIGTFLGLVVLWSSLSPKLNDENPFGKREDALLPKGDLADQFKPVVPWPHVEGVEVDLNSIRLQHGRPNHAQDFNQQPNQRQVIQQQYVTFRPHTHAYASPVLKKGVLGNFEPKEPEPPGVPDGPGEGAKPFVLGPEYKDSIQASIKEFGFNMVASDMISLDRTISDIRHEECKYWHYDDRLMTSSVVIVFHNEGWSTLMRTVHSVIKRTPRKYLAEIVMIDDFSNKVHLKERLEEYVKQWNGLVKLFRNEKREGLIQARSIGAKKATKGQVLIYLDAHCEVGINWYAPLVSPISKDRTICTVPLIDSIHGQSFTIQPQGGGDSDGFARGAWDWSMLWKRVPLGDREKKLRKTQTEPYRSPAMAGGLFAIERDFFFELGLYDPGLQIWGGENFEISYKIWQCGGQLLFVPCSRVGHIYRLQGWQGNPPPAHVGSSPTLKNYVRVVEVWWDEYKDYFYASRPETLTLAYGDIGDLKRFREEHRCKSFQWFMEEIAYDIPLHYPLPPKNVEWGEIRAFETSYCIDSMGHTNGGNVEIGPCHRMGGNQLFRINEANQLMQYDQCLTRGDNSAVIITHCDQNQHTEWKYFKDLHRFTHVPTGKCLDRSDLLHKVFISDCDTSKTTQRWEMNNIVAV
;
A
#
# COMPACT_ATOMS: atom_id res chain seq x y z
N MET A 1 54.21 34.16 -10.77
CA MET A 1 53.30 33.06 -11.14
C MET A 1 53.29 32.92 -12.67
N ARG A 2 53.85 31.83 -13.21
CA ARG A 2 53.77 31.52 -14.65
C ARG A 2 52.43 30.82 -14.90
N LEU A 3 51.46 31.49 -15.55
CA LEU A 3 50.23 30.85 -15.99
C LEU A 3 50.59 29.76 -17.03
N LYS A 4 50.21 28.51 -16.74
CA LYS A 4 50.42 27.38 -17.67
C LYS A 4 49.53 27.59 -18.89
N VAL A 5 50.13 27.65 -20.07
CA VAL A 5 49.47 27.80 -21.39
C VAL A 5 48.28 26.85 -21.57
N GLY A 6 48.33 25.66 -20.96
CA GLY A 6 47.22 24.70 -20.96
C GLY A 6 45.91 25.19 -20.31
N PHE A 7 45.96 26.13 -19.36
CA PHE A 7 44.75 26.69 -18.73
C PHE A 7 44.03 27.67 -19.67
N ILE A 8 44.80 28.45 -20.44
CA ILE A 8 44.27 29.37 -21.44
C ILE A 8 43.63 28.58 -22.59
N LEU A 9 44.29 27.52 -23.08
CA LEU A 9 43.73 26.67 -24.14
C LEU A 9 42.42 25.98 -23.71
N ARG A 10 42.35 25.47 -22.47
CA ARG A 10 41.11 24.85 -21.96
C ARG A 10 39.99 25.87 -21.79
N SER A 11 40.31 27.08 -21.33
CA SER A 11 39.32 28.16 -21.17
C SER A 11 38.77 28.61 -22.53
N LEU A 12 39.62 28.74 -23.54
CA LEU A 12 39.20 29.08 -24.90
C LEU A 12 38.34 27.97 -25.53
N LEU A 13 38.62 26.71 -25.24
CA LEU A 13 37.86 25.58 -25.76
C LEU A 13 36.45 25.51 -25.14
N VAL A 14 36.33 25.82 -23.84
CA VAL A 14 35.03 25.91 -23.14
C VAL A 14 34.20 27.11 -23.62
N ILE A 15 34.85 28.26 -23.84
CA ILE A 15 34.17 29.44 -24.40
C ILE A 15 33.71 29.16 -25.84
N GLY A 16 34.53 28.48 -26.64
CA GLY A 16 34.19 28.08 -28.01
C GLY A 16 33.02 27.11 -28.08
N THR A 17 32.97 26.09 -27.22
CA THR A 17 31.83 25.16 -27.16
C THR A 17 30.56 25.82 -26.65
N PHE A 18 30.67 26.74 -25.67
CA PHE A 18 29.52 27.50 -25.19
C PHE A 18 28.94 28.41 -26.27
N LEU A 19 29.78 29.15 -27.00
CA LEU A 19 29.34 29.99 -28.12
C LEU A 19 28.74 29.16 -29.26
N GLY A 20 29.32 27.99 -29.56
CA GLY A 20 28.78 27.06 -30.55
C GLY A 20 27.38 26.56 -30.20
N LEU A 21 27.14 26.23 -28.92
CA LEU A 21 25.82 25.82 -28.43
C LEU A 21 24.80 26.97 -28.48
N VAL A 22 25.18 28.20 -28.15
CA VAL A 22 24.29 29.38 -28.24
C VAL A 22 23.90 29.68 -29.70
N VAL A 23 24.82 29.53 -30.65
CA VAL A 23 24.52 29.68 -32.08
C VAL A 23 23.61 28.56 -32.58
N LEU A 24 23.80 27.31 -32.12
CA LEU A 24 22.92 26.20 -32.47
C LEU A 24 21.50 26.36 -31.89
N TRP A 25 21.39 26.92 -30.68
CA TRP A 25 20.10 27.09 -30.02
C TRP A 25 19.30 28.28 -30.60
N SER A 26 20.01 29.32 -31.07
CA SER A 26 19.39 30.44 -31.79
C SER A 26 18.99 30.09 -33.22
N SER A 27 19.60 29.08 -33.86
CA SER A 27 19.17 28.58 -35.18
C SER A 27 18.01 27.59 -35.13
N LEU A 28 17.77 26.97 -33.97
CA LEU A 28 16.67 26.00 -33.74
C LEU A 28 15.44 26.60 -33.04
N SER A 29 15.48 27.89 -32.68
CA SER A 29 14.33 28.59 -32.12
C SER A 29 13.42 29.13 -33.24
N PRO A 30 12.08 28.95 -33.19
CA PRO A 30 11.19 29.41 -34.25
C PRO A 30 11.20 30.94 -34.35
N LYS A 31 11.30 31.47 -35.57
CA LYS A 31 11.11 32.91 -35.82
C LYS A 31 9.62 33.23 -35.75
N LEU A 32 9.30 34.41 -35.23
CA LEU A 32 7.95 34.90 -34.92
C LEU A 32 7.01 35.10 -36.13
N ASN A 33 7.32 34.54 -37.31
CA ASN A 33 6.62 34.80 -38.57
C ASN A 33 6.47 33.58 -39.50
N ASP A 34 6.62 32.34 -39.03
CA ASP A 34 6.26 31.17 -39.82
C ASP A 34 4.79 30.76 -39.59
N GLU A 35 4.08 30.57 -40.70
CA GLU A 35 2.63 30.42 -40.82
C GLU A 35 2.08 29.19 -40.08
N ASN A 36 0.98 29.41 -39.35
CA ASN A 36 0.23 28.38 -38.64
C ASN A 36 -0.64 27.56 -39.63
N PRO A 37 -0.50 26.22 -39.74
CA PRO A 37 -1.28 25.41 -40.70
C PRO A 37 -2.76 25.26 -40.35
N PHE A 38 -3.24 25.89 -39.27
CA PHE A 38 -4.64 25.87 -38.87
C PHE A 38 -5.14 27.31 -38.62
N GLY A 39 -5.14 28.10 -39.70
CA GLY A 39 -5.86 29.35 -39.79
C GLY A 39 -7.38 29.12 -39.85
N LYS A 40 -8.09 29.94 -39.07
CA LYS A 40 -9.55 30.06 -38.96
C LYS A 40 -10.26 29.97 -40.31
N ARG A 41 -11.31 29.14 -40.36
CA ARG A 41 -12.38 29.26 -41.35
C ARG A 41 -13.56 29.97 -40.68
N GLU A 42 -14.06 30.96 -41.38
CA GLU A 42 -15.08 31.93 -40.99
C GLU A 42 -16.41 31.32 -40.53
N ASP A 43 -17.05 32.08 -39.64
CA ASP A 43 -18.47 32.05 -39.33
C ASP A 43 -19.32 32.11 -40.60
N ALA A 44 -20.10 31.07 -40.86
CA ALA A 44 -21.33 31.18 -41.61
C ALA A 44 -22.33 30.10 -41.18
N LEU A 45 -23.49 30.58 -40.72
CA LEU A 45 -24.79 29.90 -40.69
C LEU A 45 -25.00 28.83 -39.59
N LEU A 46 -25.38 29.28 -38.39
CA LEU A 46 -26.33 28.54 -37.55
C LEU A 46 -27.43 29.48 -36.99
N PRO A 47 -28.70 29.05 -36.98
CA PRO A 47 -29.84 29.91 -36.64
C PRO A 47 -30.00 30.06 -35.13
N LYS A 48 -30.41 31.25 -34.69
CA LYS A 48 -30.94 31.49 -33.36
C LYS A 48 -32.27 30.73 -33.20
N GLY A 49 -32.30 29.72 -32.35
CA GLY A 49 -33.51 29.03 -31.93
C GLY A 49 -33.25 28.19 -30.68
N ASP A 50 -34.02 28.42 -29.63
CA ASP A 50 -34.03 27.66 -28.38
C ASP A 50 -34.16 26.15 -28.64
N LEU A 51 -33.18 25.38 -28.16
CA LEU A 51 -33.15 23.92 -28.26
C LEU A 51 -33.44 23.24 -26.91
N ALA A 52 -34.20 23.91 -26.05
CA ALA A 52 -34.64 23.35 -24.76
C ALA A 52 -35.95 22.52 -24.84
N ASP A 53 -36.64 22.48 -25.99
CA ASP A 53 -38.01 21.94 -26.07
C ASP A 53 -38.20 20.69 -26.95
N GLN A 54 -37.20 19.81 -27.06
CA GLN A 54 -37.38 18.50 -27.72
C GLN A 54 -36.72 17.32 -27.00
N PHE A 55 -37.04 17.11 -25.73
CA PHE A 55 -36.93 15.77 -25.13
C PHE A 55 -38.11 15.54 -24.19
N LYS A 56 -39.12 14.80 -24.66
CA LYS A 56 -40.17 14.21 -23.80
C LYS A 56 -39.73 12.78 -23.40
N PRO A 57 -39.32 12.54 -22.14
CA PRO A 57 -39.12 11.18 -21.66
C PRO A 57 -40.46 10.45 -21.55
N VAL A 58 -40.50 9.26 -22.14
CA VAL A 58 -41.58 8.30 -21.99
C VAL A 58 -41.34 7.56 -20.66
N VAL A 59 -42.41 7.36 -19.88
CA VAL A 59 -42.58 6.73 -18.54
C VAL A 59 -42.33 7.62 -17.28
N PRO A 60 -43.25 7.65 -16.28
CA PRO A 60 -43.22 8.60 -15.17
C PRO A 60 -42.44 8.06 -13.95
N TRP A 61 -41.51 8.86 -13.44
CA TRP A 61 -40.89 8.67 -12.13
C TRP A 61 -41.86 9.12 -11.02
N PRO A 62 -41.92 8.42 -9.86
CA PRO A 62 -42.77 8.81 -8.76
C PRO A 62 -42.31 10.15 -8.17
N HIS A 63 -43.26 11.05 -7.95
CA HIS A 63 -43.08 12.33 -7.27
C HIS A 63 -42.43 12.15 -5.90
N VAL A 64 -41.32 12.85 -5.68
CA VAL A 64 -40.87 13.24 -4.34
C VAL A 64 -40.96 14.76 -4.29
N GLU A 65 -41.79 15.27 -3.38
CA GLU A 65 -41.98 16.71 -3.16
C GLU A 65 -40.64 17.38 -2.86
N GLY A 66 -40.31 18.41 -3.64
CA GLY A 66 -39.02 19.09 -3.59
C GLY A 66 -38.91 20.14 -2.48
N VAL A 67 -37.67 20.52 -2.20
CA VAL A 67 -37.32 21.87 -1.74
C VAL A 67 -36.25 22.38 -2.71
N GLU A 68 -36.59 23.38 -3.52
CA GLU A 68 -35.60 24.12 -4.32
C GLU A 68 -34.71 24.93 -3.38
N VAL A 69 -33.39 24.74 -3.51
CA VAL A 69 -32.41 25.55 -2.79
C VAL A 69 -31.94 26.66 -3.72
N ASP A 70 -32.32 27.90 -3.41
CA ASP A 70 -31.80 29.09 -4.09
C ASP A 70 -30.33 29.35 -3.69
N LEU A 71 -29.41 28.85 -4.53
CA LEU A 71 -27.96 29.00 -4.37
C LEU A 71 -27.48 30.46 -4.47
N ASN A 72 -28.31 31.41 -4.96
CA ASN A 72 -27.93 32.82 -5.03
C ASN A 72 -28.06 33.55 -3.69
N SER A 73 -28.90 33.05 -2.77
CA SER A 73 -29.06 33.63 -1.43
C SER A 73 -27.83 33.44 -0.52
N ILE A 74 -27.02 32.40 -0.78
CA ILE A 74 -25.83 32.04 0.01
C ILE A 74 -24.60 32.87 -0.42
N ARG A 75 -24.53 33.33 -1.68
CA ARG A 75 -23.37 34.11 -2.18
C ARG A 75 -23.36 35.57 -1.71
N LEU A 76 -24.48 36.11 -1.23
CA LEU A 76 -24.59 37.53 -0.86
C LEU A 76 -24.27 37.84 0.61
N GLN A 77 -23.99 36.84 1.46
CA GLN A 77 -23.73 37.07 2.89
C GLN A 77 -22.25 37.22 3.29
N HIS A 78 -21.30 37.03 2.37
CA HIS A 78 -19.86 37.20 2.66
C HIS A 78 -19.24 38.42 1.99
N GLY A 79 -19.81 39.60 2.25
CA GLY A 79 -19.22 40.85 1.78
C GLY A 79 -19.73 42.10 2.49
N ARG A 80 -19.26 42.36 3.73
CA ARG A 80 -19.03 43.70 4.32
C ARG A 80 -18.57 43.59 5.79
N PRO A 81 -17.63 44.42 6.27
CA PRO A 81 -17.21 44.46 7.67
C PRO A 81 -17.91 45.56 8.50
N ASN A 82 -17.93 45.33 9.82
CA ASN A 82 -17.99 46.24 10.97
C ASN A 82 -19.33 46.62 11.65
N HIS A 83 -19.23 46.48 12.99
CA HIS A 83 -19.82 47.24 14.12
C HIS A 83 -21.08 46.75 14.88
N ALA A 84 -20.78 46.37 16.13
CA ALA A 84 -21.38 46.77 17.42
C ALA A 84 -22.81 46.32 17.82
N GLN A 85 -22.83 45.64 18.98
CA GLN A 85 -23.82 45.64 20.08
C GLN A 85 -25.32 45.47 19.75
N ASP A 86 -25.95 44.39 20.21
CA ASP A 86 -26.78 44.46 21.42
C ASP A 86 -27.18 43.08 21.99
N PHE A 87 -27.30 43.01 23.32
CA PHE A 87 -27.76 41.86 24.10
C PHE A 87 -29.29 41.88 24.23
N ASN A 88 -29.99 40.89 23.67
CA ASN A 88 -31.17 40.21 24.22
C ASN A 88 -31.99 39.58 23.09
N GLN A 89 -31.95 38.26 22.96
CA GLN A 89 -33.09 37.47 22.50
C GLN A 89 -32.89 36.00 22.88
N GLN A 90 -33.90 35.45 23.54
CA GLN A 90 -34.03 34.03 23.91
C GLN A 90 -33.85 33.13 22.68
N PRO A 91 -33.35 31.88 22.84
CA PRO A 91 -33.07 31.01 21.71
C PRO A 91 -34.36 30.56 21.05
N ASN A 92 -34.67 31.17 19.90
CA ASN A 92 -35.77 30.75 19.05
C ASN A 92 -35.42 29.37 18.45
N GLN A 93 -36.01 28.32 19.01
CA GLN A 93 -36.12 27.02 18.37
C GLN A 93 -36.84 27.17 17.03
N ARG A 94 -36.10 27.20 15.91
CA ARG A 94 -36.49 26.69 14.57
C ARG A 94 -35.55 27.22 13.50
N GLN A 95 -34.41 26.55 13.35
CA GLN A 95 -33.78 26.28 12.06
C GLN A 95 -32.77 25.14 12.27
N VAL A 96 -33.27 23.98 12.67
CA VAL A 96 -32.51 22.74 12.49
C VAL A 96 -32.60 22.44 11.00
N ILE A 97 -31.62 22.92 10.23
CA ILE A 97 -31.36 22.36 8.91
C ILE A 97 -31.09 20.88 9.17
N GLN A 98 -32.04 20.01 8.81
CA GLN A 98 -31.79 18.58 8.72
C GLN A 98 -30.73 18.41 7.64
N GLN A 99 -29.44 18.47 8.01
CA GLN A 99 -28.39 17.92 7.18
C GLN A 99 -28.77 16.45 6.98
N GLN A 100 -29.21 16.10 5.77
CA GLN A 100 -29.45 14.72 5.41
C GLN A 100 -28.08 14.05 5.29
N TYR A 101 -27.69 13.31 6.33
CA TYR A 101 -26.40 12.65 6.39
C TYR A 101 -26.33 11.51 5.38
N VAL A 102 -25.15 11.32 4.78
CA VAL A 102 -24.94 10.25 3.80
C VAL A 102 -24.87 8.93 4.56
N THR A 103 -25.69 7.96 4.16
CA THR A 103 -25.65 6.59 4.68
C THR A 103 -25.45 5.60 3.55
N PHE A 104 -24.77 4.50 3.85
CA PHE A 104 -24.66 3.38 2.92
C PHE A 104 -26.03 2.79 2.63
N ARG A 105 -26.20 2.25 1.42
CA ARG A 105 -27.47 1.61 1.05
C ARG A 105 -27.77 0.45 2.01
N PRO A 106 -29.03 0.28 2.42
CA PRO A 106 -29.41 -0.79 3.32
C PRO A 106 -29.19 -2.16 2.68
N HIS A 107 -28.92 -3.16 3.50
CA HIS A 107 -28.80 -4.54 3.03
C HIS A 107 -30.17 -5.10 2.65
N THR A 108 -30.33 -5.55 1.41
CA THR A 108 -31.58 -6.12 0.89
C THR A 108 -31.49 -7.62 0.61
N HIS A 109 -30.27 -8.19 0.62
CA HIS A 109 -30.06 -9.60 0.30
C HIS A 109 -30.43 -10.48 1.49
N ALA A 110 -31.22 -11.52 1.27
CA ALA A 110 -31.61 -12.44 2.33
C ALA A 110 -30.68 -13.67 2.32
N TYR A 111 -29.77 -13.74 3.30
CA TYR A 111 -28.80 -14.83 3.41
C TYR A 111 -28.76 -15.42 4.83
N ALA A 112 -28.82 -16.75 4.94
CA ALA A 112 -28.70 -17.44 6.22
C ALA A 112 -27.23 -17.66 6.58
N SER A 113 -26.88 -17.50 7.86
CA SER A 113 -25.51 -17.78 8.34
C SER A 113 -25.16 -19.26 8.17
N PRO A 114 -23.89 -19.59 7.85
CA PRO A 114 -23.49 -20.98 7.69
C PRO A 114 -23.56 -21.74 9.01
N VAL A 115 -23.75 -23.05 8.92
CA VAL A 115 -23.91 -23.93 10.08
C VAL A 115 -22.81 -24.99 10.08
N LEU A 116 -22.08 -25.09 11.19
CA LEU A 116 -21.09 -26.13 11.39
C LEU A 116 -21.79 -27.44 11.81
N LYS A 117 -21.66 -28.50 11.01
CA LYS A 117 -22.22 -29.83 11.29
C LYS A 117 -21.09 -30.85 11.40
N LYS A 118 -20.51 -30.98 12.60
CA LYS A 118 -19.39 -31.89 12.86
C LYS A 118 -19.73 -33.31 12.40
N GLY A 119 -18.81 -33.93 11.65
CA GLY A 119 -18.96 -35.28 11.11
C GLY A 119 -19.80 -35.39 9.83
N VAL A 120 -20.42 -34.30 9.35
CA VAL A 120 -21.14 -34.26 8.07
C VAL A 120 -20.42 -33.32 7.12
N LEU A 121 -19.81 -33.90 6.08
CA LEU A 121 -19.05 -33.15 5.08
C LEU A 121 -19.90 -31.98 4.51
N GLY A 122 -19.27 -30.81 4.39
CA GLY A 122 -19.89 -29.56 3.96
C GLY A 122 -20.41 -29.65 2.53
N ASN A 123 -21.49 -28.91 2.23
CA ASN A 123 -22.14 -28.92 0.91
C ASN A 123 -21.33 -28.27 -0.22
N PHE A 124 -20.19 -27.64 0.10
CA PHE A 124 -19.25 -27.08 -0.88
C PHE A 124 -17.89 -27.80 -0.92
N GLU A 125 -17.70 -28.84 -0.11
CA GLU A 125 -16.48 -29.65 -0.20
C GLU A 125 -16.51 -30.53 -1.47
N PRO A 126 -15.36 -30.73 -2.14
CA PRO A 126 -15.26 -31.70 -3.21
C PRO A 126 -15.68 -33.09 -2.73
N LYS A 127 -16.56 -33.76 -3.47
CA LYS A 127 -16.99 -35.12 -3.15
C LYS A 127 -15.89 -36.15 -3.39
N GLU A 128 -15.07 -35.89 -4.41
CA GLU A 128 -13.94 -36.71 -4.80
C GLU A 128 -12.68 -35.83 -4.79
N PRO A 129 -11.48 -36.42 -4.59
CA PRO A 129 -10.23 -35.71 -4.72
C PRO A 129 -10.09 -35.01 -6.07
N GLU A 130 -9.54 -33.79 -6.06
CA GLU A 130 -9.27 -33.05 -7.28
C GLU A 130 -8.25 -33.82 -8.15
N PRO A 131 -8.53 -34.08 -9.44
CA PRO A 131 -7.59 -34.77 -10.31
C PRO A 131 -6.35 -33.90 -10.57
N PRO A 132 -5.15 -34.50 -10.64
CA PRO A 132 -3.91 -33.81 -11.00
C PRO A 132 -4.01 -33.27 -12.43
N GLY A 133 -3.37 -32.12 -12.68
CA GLY A 133 -3.28 -31.58 -14.03
C GLY A 133 -2.41 -32.46 -14.92
N VAL A 134 -1.30 -32.96 -14.36
CA VAL A 134 -0.46 -34.02 -14.97
C VAL A 134 -0.28 -35.14 -13.95
N PRO A 135 -0.69 -36.39 -14.24
CA PRO A 135 -0.48 -37.51 -13.32
C PRO A 135 0.99 -37.65 -12.91
N ASP A 136 1.24 -37.65 -11.61
CA ASP A 136 2.59 -37.65 -11.01
C ASP A 136 3.53 -36.54 -11.53
N GLY A 137 2.94 -35.44 -12.03
CA GLY A 137 3.66 -34.31 -12.59
C GLY A 137 4.40 -33.47 -11.55
N PRO A 138 5.35 -32.64 -12.00
CA PRO A 138 6.10 -31.74 -11.13
C PRO A 138 5.16 -30.74 -10.43
N GLY A 139 5.38 -30.55 -9.12
CA GLY A 139 4.65 -29.58 -8.31
C GLY A 139 3.20 -29.94 -7.96
N GLU A 140 2.69 -31.10 -8.38
CA GLU A 140 1.36 -31.61 -8.01
C GLU A 140 1.26 -31.84 -6.49
N GLY A 141 0.08 -31.59 -5.92
CA GLY A 141 -0.16 -31.62 -4.48
C GLY A 141 0.69 -30.62 -3.70
N ALA A 142 1.17 -29.55 -4.36
CA ALA A 142 2.13 -28.60 -3.81
C ALA A 142 3.45 -29.24 -3.31
N LYS A 143 3.84 -30.39 -3.87
CA LYS A 143 5.14 -31.02 -3.58
C LYS A 143 6.29 -30.12 -4.08
N PRO A 144 7.44 -30.09 -3.39
CA PRO A 144 8.59 -29.30 -3.81
C PRO A 144 9.10 -29.76 -5.17
N PHE A 145 9.27 -28.83 -6.10
CA PHE A 145 9.93 -29.08 -7.37
C PHE A 145 11.31 -28.43 -7.39
N VAL A 146 12.36 -29.24 -7.26
CA VAL A 146 13.75 -28.78 -7.20
C VAL A 146 14.47 -29.23 -8.47
N LEU A 147 15.01 -28.27 -9.19
CA LEU A 147 15.77 -28.49 -10.42
C LEU A 147 17.25 -28.72 -10.11
N GLY A 148 17.92 -29.47 -11.00
CA GLY A 148 19.35 -29.75 -10.90
C GLY A 148 20.25 -28.54 -11.21
N PRO A 149 21.56 -28.65 -10.93
CA PRO A 149 22.53 -27.57 -11.11
C PRO A 149 22.65 -27.10 -12.58
N GLU A 150 22.29 -27.93 -13.55
CA GLU A 150 22.26 -27.61 -14.98
C GLU A 150 21.31 -26.44 -15.32
N TYR A 151 20.31 -26.18 -14.48
CA TYR A 151 19.37 -25.06 -14.67
C TYR A 151 19.79 -23.77 -13.95
N LYS A 152 20.89 -23.78 -13.18
CA LYS A 152 21.28 -22.68 -12.27
C LYS A 152 21.28 -21.31 -12.96
N ASP A 153 21.90 -21.20 -14.13
CA ASP A 153 22.03 -19.92 -14.84
C ASP A 153 20.67 -19.42 -15.36
N SER A 154 19.83 -20.34 -15.85
CA SER A 154 18.47 -20.01 -16.32
C SER A 154 17.56 -19.60 -15.16
N ILE A 155 17.70 -20.28 -14.01
CA ILE A 155 16.99 -19.94 -12.77
C ILE A 155 17.40 -18.54 -12.33
N GLN A 156 18.70 -18.25 -12.23
CA GLN A 156 19.20 -16.94 -11.81
C GLN A 156 18.76 -15.82 -12.76
N ALA A 157 18.78 -16.06 -14.07
CA ALA A 157 18.25 -15.12 -15.07
C ALA A 157 16.75 -14.85 -14.85
N SER A 158 15.95 -15.90 -14.65
CA SER A 158 14.52 -15.75 -14.40
C SER A 158 14.19 -15.04 -13.09
N ILE A 159 14.95 -15.29 -12.01
CA ILE A 159 14.80 -14.60 -10.73
C ILE A 159 15.18 -13.13 -10.88
N LYS A 160 16.22 -12.81 -11.64
CA LYS A 160 16.60 -11.41 -11.89
C LYS A 160 15.47 -10.63 -12.57
N GLU A 161 14.80 -11.25 -13.53
CA GLU A 161 13.73 -10.64 -14.32
C GLU A 161 12.37 -10.60 -13.60
N PHE A 162 11.94 -11.74 -13.04
CA PHE A 162 10.62 -11.93 -12.46
C PHE A 162 10.64 -12.11 -10.94
N GLY A 163 11.80 -12.20 -10.29
CA GLY A 163 11.84 -12.41 -8.83
C GLY A 163 11.33 -13.76 -8.36
N PHE A 164 11.15 -14.74 -9.23
CA PHE A 164 10.92 -16.13 -8.86
C PHE A 164 11.42 -17.06 -9.95
N ASN A 165 11.55 -18.34 -9.62
CA ASN A 165 12.08 -19.37 -10.50
C ASN A 165 11.06 -19.72 -11.60
N MET A 166 11.11 -19.00 -12.73
CA MET A 166 10.21 -19.28 -13.86
C MET A 166 10.48 -20.62 -14.52
N VAL A 167 11.73 -21.09 -14.51
CA VAL A 167 12.08 -22.40 -15.08
C VAL A 167 11.29 -23.52 -14.40
N ALA A 168 11.22 -23.50 -13.06
CA ALA A 168 10.38 -24.43 -12.32
C ALA A 168 8.88 -24.17 -12.57
N SER A 169 8.46 -22.90 -12.52
CA SER A 169 7.07 -22.49 -12.76
C SER A 169 6.49 -22.99 -14.08
N ASP A 170 7.29 -22.94 -15.14
CA ASP A 170 6.90 -23.27 -16.51
C ASP A 170 6.75 -24.78 -16.74
N MET A 171 7.41 -25.60 -15.92
CA MET A 171 7.28 -27.06 -15.95
C MET A 171 6.11 -27.57 -15.10
N ILE A 172 5.63 -26.77 -14.15
CA ILE A 172 4.49 -27.10 -13.29
C ILE A 172 3.18 -26.81 -14.03
N SER A 173 2.27 -27.79 -14.03
CA SER A 173 0.96 -27.65 -14.68
C SER A 173 0.21 -26.39 -14.21
N LEU A 174 -0.44 -25.69 -15.15
CA LEU A 174 -1.34 -24.57 -14.83
C LEU A 174 -2.56 -25.03 -14.04
N ASP A 175 -2.94 -26.31 -14.19
CA ASP A 175 -4.05 -26.96 -13.50
C ASP A 175 -3.59 -27.85 -12.34
N ARG A 176 -2.37 -27.65 -11.81
CA ARG A 176 -1.85 -28.50 -10.73
C ARG A 176 -2.78 -28.53 -9.51
N THR A 177 -2.81 -29.68 -8.84
CA THR A 177 -3.39 -29.84 -7.51
C THR A 177 -2.50 -29.20 -6.45
N ILE A 178 -3.11 -28.84 -5.32
CA ILE A 178 -2.46 -28.22 -4.17
C ILE A 178 -2.78 -29.02 -2.90
N SER A 179 -1.98 -28.85 -1.85
CA SER A 179 -2.25 -29.41 -0.54
C SER A 179 -3.42 -28.68 0.15
N ASP A 180 -4.25 -29.40 0.89
CA ASP A 180 -5.28 -28.79 1.75
C ASP A 180 -4.68 -28.49 3.13
N ILE A 181 -4.38 -27.22 3.37
CA ILE A 181 -3.79 -26.72 4.63
C ILE A 181 -4.83 -26.00 5.51
N ARG A 182 -6.12 -26.16 5.21
CA ARG A 182 -7.21 -25.67 6.07
C ARG A 182 -7.28 -26.50 7.34
N HIS A 183 -7.83 -25.89 8.39
CA HIS A 183 -8.21 -26.63 9.59
C HIS A 183 -9.30 -27.65 9.24
N GLU A 184 -9.26 -28.83 9.86
CA GLU A 184 -10.21 -29.91 9.57
C GLU A 184 -11.67 -29.49 9.80
N GLU A 185 -11.93 -28.62 10.78
CA GLU A 185 -13.26 -28.05 11.03
C GLU A 185 -13.84 -27.33 9.79
N CYS A 186 -13.00 -26.77 8.91
CA CYS A 186 -13.44 -26.07 7.71
C CYS A 186 -14.24 -26.93 6.75
N LYS A 187 -14.01 -28.25 6.76
CA LYS A 187 -14.69 -29.20 5.86
C LYS A 187 -16.12 -29.52 6.27
N TYR A 188 -16.57 -29.05 7.44
CA TYR A 188 -17.90 -29.39 7.99
C TYR A 188 -18.87 -28.20 8.02
N TRP A 189 -18.52 -27.09 7.36
CA TRP A 189 -19.42 -25.94 7.23
C TRP A 189 -20.42 -26.14 6.10
N HIS A 190 -21.68 -25.88 6.40
CA HIS A 190 -22.78 -25.88 5.44
C HIS A 190 -23.18 -24.44 5.16
N TYR A 191 -23.00 -24.00 3.91
CA TYR A 191 -23.29 -22.63 3.46
C TYR A 191 -24.61 -22.60 2.70
N ASP A 192 -25.35 -21.49 2.83
CA ASP A 192 -26.53 -21.24 2.01
C ASP A 192 -26.12 -21.03 0.54
N ASP A 193 -26.86 -21.62 -0.39
CA ASP A 193 -26.61 -21.54 -1.84
C ASP A 193 -26.93 -20.16 -2.46
N ARG A 194 -27.52 -19.25 -1.69
CA ARG A 194 -27.81 -17.86 -2.11
C ARG A 194 -26.61 -16.93 -1.98
N LEU A 195 -25.39 -17.43 -2.20
CA LEU A 195 -24.19 -16.59 -2.23
C LEU A 195 -24.28 -15.57 -3.37
N MET A 196 -23.78 -14.37 -3.12
CA MET A 196 -23.60 -13.36 -4.16
C MET A 196 -22.64 -13.86 -5.25
N THR A 197 -22.84 -13.42 -6.50
CA THR A 197 -21.90 -13.69 -7.59
C THR A 197 -20.70 -12.72 -7.53
N SER A 198 -19.56 -13.13 -8.08
CA SER A 198 -18.33 -12.32 -8.02
C SER A 198 -17.67 -12.10 -9.38
N SER A 199 -17.12 -10.91 -9.56
CA SER A 199 -16.11 -10.61 -10.58
C SER A 199 -14.74 -10.67 -9.93
N VAL A 200 -13.86 -11.54 -10.42
CA VAL A 200 -12.48 -11.65 -9.92
C VAL A 200 -11.60 -10.72 -10.73
N VAL A 201 -10.96 -9.75 -10.07
CA VAL A 201 -10.10 -8.74 -10.70
C VAL A 201 -8.64 -9.09 -10.45
N ILE A 202 -7.85 -9.23 -11.52
CA ILE A 202 -6.43 -9.55 -11.48
C ILE A 202 -5.67 -8.43 -12.19
N VAL A 203 -4.94 -7.62 -11.42
CA VAL A 203 -4.05 -6.58 -11.96
C VAL A 203 -2.67 -7.17 -12.16
N PHE A 204 -2.04 -6.89 -13.30
CA PHE A 204 -0.69 -7.37 -13.57
C PHE A 204 0.16 -6.35 -14.34
N HIS A 205 1.48 -6.41 -14.13
CA HIS A 205 2.47 -5.67 -14.88
C HIS A 205 3.73 -6.52 -15.04
N ASN A 206 4.10 -6.85 -16.28
CA ASN A 206 5.27 -7.67 -16.61
C ASN A 206 5.33 -9.03 -15.90
N GLU A 207 4.18 -9.62 -15.59
CA GLU A 207 4.11 -10.91 -14.89
C GLU A 207 4.62 -12.08 -15.76
N GLY A 208 5.18 -13.10 -15.11
CA GLY A 208 5.50 -14.37 -15.75
C GLY A 208 4.27 -15.05 -16.34
N TRP A 209 4.40 -15.70 -17.50
CA TRP A 209 3.27 -16.34 -18.19
C TRP A 209 2.63 -17.44 -17.32
N SER A 210 3.43 -18.39 -16.84
CA SER A 210 2.92 -19.55 -16.11
C SER A 210 2.30 -19.18 -14.77
N THR A 211 2.85 -18.20 -14.06
CA THR A 211 2.27 -17.72 -12.80
C THR A 211 0.94 -17.01 -13.02
N LEU A 212 0.87 -16.06 -13.96
CA LEU A 212 -0.36 -15.35 -14.31
C LEU A 212 -1.47 -16.31 -14.74
N MET A 213 -1.15 -17.24 -15.63
CA MET A 213 -2.14 -18.20 -16.13
C MET A 213 -2.53 -19.23 -15.07
N ARG A 214 -1.60 -19.68 -14.21
CA ARG A 214 -1.95 -20.59 -13.12
C ARG A 214 -2.89 -19.93 -12.10
N THR A 215 -2.78 -18.62 -11.87
CA THR A 215 -3.79 -17.87 -11.11
C THR A 215 -5.17 -17.95 -11.75
N VAL A 216 -5.28 -17.62 -13.04
CA VAL A 216 -6.55 -17.68 -13.78
C VAL A 216 -7.14 -19.09 -13.77
N HIS A 217 -6.33 -20.10 -14.08
CA HIS A 217 -6.74 -21.51 -14.05
C HIS A 217 -7.22 -21.93 -12.67
N SER A 218 -6.51 -21.59 -11.59
CA SER A 218 -6.90 -21.95 -10.23
C SER A 218 -8.29 -21.40 -9.86
N VAL A 219 -8.59 -20.16 -10.24
CA VAL A 219 -9.89 -19.53 -10.01
C VAL A 219 -10.99 -20.28 -10.76
N ILE A 220 -10.78 -20.58 -12.04
CA ILE A 220 -11.76 -21.30 -12.88
C ILE A 220 -11.97 -22.73 -12.35
N LYS A 221 -10.88 -23.41 -11.96
CA LYS A 221 -10.91 -24.80 -11.50
C LYS A 221 -11.64 -24.97 -10.17
N ARG A 222 -11.46 -24.02 -9.22
CA ARG A 222 -11.91 -24.18 -7.82
C ARG A 222 -13.06 -23.28 -7.39
N THR A 223 -13.64 -22.52 -8.31
CA THR A 223 -14.83 -21.69 -8.04
C THR A 223 -16.06 -22.31 -8.69
N PRO A 224 -17.17 -22.53 -7.95
CA PRO A 224 -18.38 -23.07 -8.57
C PRO A 224 -18.91 -22.12 -9.66
N ARG A 225 -19.14 -22.66 -10.86
CA ARG A 225 -19.43 -21.88 -12.08
C ARG A 225 -20.59 -20.88 -11.94
N LYS A 226 -21.62 -21.22 -11.17
CA LYS A 226 -22.79 -20.35 -10.95
C LYS A 226 -22.46 -19.03 -10.23
N TYR A 227 -21.34 -18.96 -9.52
CA TYR A 227 -20.96 -17.77 -8.76
C TYR A 227 -19.84 -16.94 -9.43
N LEU A 228 -19.10 -17.51 -10.37
CA LEU A 228 -18.05 -16.81 -11.09
C LEU A 228 -18.64 -16.05 -12.29
N ALA A 229 -18.93 -14.77 -12.10
CA ALA A 229 -19.58 -13.95 -13.13
C ALA A 229 -18.63 -13.57 -14.27
N GLU A 230 -17.37 -13.26 -13.94
CA GLU A 230 -16.29 -12.96 -14.88
C GLU A 230 -14.94 -12.92 -14.16
N ILE A 231 -13.86 -13.07 -14.93
CA ILE A 231 -12.49 -12.75 -14.52
C ILE A 231 -12.03 -11.55 -15.34
N VAL A 232 -11.70 -10.45 -14.68
CA VAL A 232 -11.27 -9.18 -15.28
C VAL A 232 -9.78 -9.01 -15.06
N MET A 233 -9.02 -9.16 -16.14
CA MET A 233 -7.58 -8.97 -16.15
C MET A 233 -7.26 -7.54 -16.58
N ILE A 234 -6.48 -6.82 -15.77
CA ILE A 234 -6.04 -5.44 -16.04
C ILE A 234 -4.53 -5.43 -16.29
N ASP A 235 -4.13 -5.23 -17.55
CA ASP A 235 -2.73 -5.00 -17.93
C ASP A 235 -2.35 -3.55 -17.64
N ASP A 236 -1.57 -3.34 -16.58
CA ASP A 236 -1.07 -2.01 -16.20
C ASP A 236 0.18 -1.64 -17.01
N PHE A 237 0.04 -1.58 -18.34
CA PHE A 237 1.06 -1.14 -19.28
C PHE A 237 2.32 -2.03 -19.29
N SER A 238 2.14 -3.35 -19.39
CA SER A 238 3.25 -4.30 -19.53
C SER A 238 4.02 -4.11 -20.84
N ASN A 239 5.30 -4.47 -20.86
CA ASN A 239 6.16 -4.45 -22.05
C ASN A 239 6.59 -5.85 -22.53
N LYS A 240 6.37 -6.90 -21.73
CA LYS A 240 6.73 -8.28 -22.11
C LYS A 240 5.84 -8.78 -23.25
N VAL A 241 6.47 -9.32 -24.28
CA VAL A 241 5.81 -9.74 -25.54
C VAL A 241 4.73 -10.81 -25.28
N HIS A 242 4.97 -11.75 -24.36
CA HIS A 242 4.00 -12.81 -24.05
C HIS A 242 2.69 -12.30 -23.44
N LEU A 243 2.65 -11.07 -22.91
CA LEU A 243 1.46 -10.46 -22.35
C LEU A 243 0.64 -9.68 -23.38
N LYS A 244 1.08 -9.64 -24.65
CA LYS A 244 0.39 -8.94 -25.75
C LYS A 244 -0.53 -9.89 -26.50
N GLU A 245 -0.32 -10.07 -27.79
CA GLU A 245 -1.19 -10.86 -28.68
C GLU A 245 -1.39 -12.30 -28.20
N ARG A 246 -0.32 -12.95 -27.71
CA ARG A 246 -0.39 -14.32 -27.17
C ARG A 246 -1.41 -14.44 -26.04
N LEU A 247 -1.44 -13.47 -25.13
CA LEU A 247 -2.37 -13.47 -24.01
C LEU A 247 -3.81 -13.24 -24.50
N GLU A 248 -4.02 -12.30 -25.42
CA GLU A 248 -5.34 -12.04 -26.02
C GLU A 248 -5.93 -13.26 -26.71
N GLU A 249 -5.11 -14.01 -27.44
CA GLU A 249 -5.57 -15.23 -28.10
C GLU A 249 -5.87 -16.33 -27.08
N TYR A 250 -4.99 -16.51 -26.09
CA TYR A 250 -5.14 -17.58 -25.10
C TYR A 250 -6.40 -17.42 -24.25
N VAL A 251 -6.79 -16.19 -23.85
CA VAL A 251 -7.98 -15.99 -23.01
C VAL A 251 -9.30 -16.26 -23.73
N LYS A 252 -9.33 -16.29 -25.07
CA LYS A 252 -10.54 -16.58 -25.85
C LYS A 252 -11.11 -17.96 -25.60
N GLN A 253 -10.28 -18.93 -25.17
CA GLN A 253 -10.71 -20.30 -24.89
C GLN A 253 -11.82 -20.39 -23.84
N TRP A 254 -11.97 -19.38 -22.97
CA TRP A 254 -13.03 -19.32 -21.95
C TRP A 254 -14.27 -18.55 -22.39
N ASN A 255 -14.47 -18.39 -23.70
CA ASN A 255 -15.70 -17.89 -24.31
C ASN A 255 -16.24 -16.58 -23.69
N GLY A 256 -15.34 -15.66 -23.33
CA GLY A 256 -15.68 -14.34 -22.76
C GLY A 256 -15.92 -14.32 -21.25
N LEU A 257 -15.71 -15.44 -20.53
CA LEU A 257 -15.65 -15.47 -19.07
C LEU A 257 -14.44 -14.66 -18.57
N VAL A 258 -13.29 -14.84 -19.21
CA VAL A 258 -12.06 -14.08 -18.94
C VAL A 258 -11.98 -12.91 -19.92
N LYS A 259 -11.80 -11.70 -19.39
CA LYS A 259 -11.72 -10.46 -20.16
C LYS A 259 -10.42 -9.74 -19.85
N LEU A 260 -9.74 -9.28 -20.89
CA LEU A 260 -8.51 -8.50 -20.77
C LEU A 260 -8.77 -7.04 -21.14
N PHE A 261 -8.35 -6.13 -20.26
CA PHE A 261 -8.32 -4.69 -20.51
C PHE A 261 -6.89 -4.19 -20.35
N ARG A 262 -6.48 -3.25 -21.22
CA ARG A 262 -5.14 -2.66 -21.20
C ARG A 262 -5.22 -1.19 -20.84
N ASN A 263 -4.38 -0.76 -19.91
CA ASN A 263 -4.21 0.66 -19.61
C ASN A 263 -3.32 1.30 -20.68
N GLU A 264 -3.63 2.55 -21.03
CA GLU A 264 -2.88 3.33 -22.03
C GLU A 264 -1.53 3.84 -21.49
N LYS A 265 -1.43 3.96 -20.16
CA LYS A 265 -0.22 4.32 -19.43
C LYS A 265 -0.11 3.46 -18.18
N ARG A 266 1.07 3.45 -17.56
CA ARG A 266 1.28 2.78 -16.28
C ARG A 266 0.68 3.61 -15.15
N GLU A 267 -0.48 3.19 -14.66
CA GLU A 267 -1.26 3.85 -13.60
C GLU A 267 -0.77 3.43 -12.20
N GLY A 268 -0.15 2.26 -12.09
CA GLY A 268 0.23 1.65 -10.83
C GLY A 268 -0.85 0.74 -10.25
N LEU A 269 -0.45 -0.14 -9.33
CA LEU A 269 -1.30 -1.18 -8.76
C LEU A 269 -2.62 -0.61 -8.21
N ILE A 270 -2.54 0.48 -7.45
CA ILE A 270 -3.67 1.08 -6.73
C ILE A 270 -4.75 1.56 -7.72
N GLN A 271 -4.35 2.38 -8.69
CA GLN A 271 -5.28 2.95 -9.67
C GLN A 271 -5.74 1.88 -10.68
N ALA A 272 -4.89 0.93 -11.04
CA ALA A 272 -5.29 -0.21 -11.87
C ALA A 272 -6.35 -1.09 -11.19
N ARG A 273 -6.33 -1.25 -9.86
CA ARG A 273 -7.43 -1.90 -9.11
C ARG A 273 -8.72 -1.09 -9.21
N SER A 274 -8.67 0.23 -9.03
CA SER A 274 -9.84 1.11 -9.20
C SER A 274 -10.41 1.09 -10.62
N ILE A 275 -9.55 0.99 -11.65
CA ILE A 275 -9.98 0.77 -13.04
C ILE A 275 -10.64 -0.61 -13.18
N GLY A 276 -10.07 -1.64 -12.57
CA GLY A 276 -10.64 -2.98 -12.49
C GLY A 276 -12.06 -3.01 -11.91
N ALA A 277 -12.31 -2.33 -10.79
CA ALA A 277 -13.64 -2.15 -10.22
C ALA A 277 -14.64 -1.56 -11.22
N LYS A 278 -14.22 -0.56 -12.00
CA LYS A 278 -15.06 0.11 -13.00
C LYS A 278 -15.34 -0.79 -14.22
N LYS A 279 -14.40 -1.64 -14.62
CA LYS A 279 -14.54 -2.58 -15.75
C LYS A 279 -15.29 -3.86 -15.39
N ALA A 280 -15.22 -4.29 -14.13
CA ALA A 280 -15.99 -5.39 -13.57
C ALA A 280 -17.45 -4.97 -13.36
N THR A 281 -18.34 -5.48 -14.20
CA THR A 281 -19.74 -5.02 -14.31
C THR A 281 -20.76 -6.12 -14.08
N LYS A 282 -20.34 -7.40 -14.03
CA LYS A 282 -21.26 -8.55 -13.92
C LYS A 282 -21.45 -9.08 -12.51
N GLY A 283 -20.43 -9.04 -11.66
CA GLY A 283 -20.45 -9.56 -10.30
C GLY A 283 -21.02 -8.58 -9.29
N GLN A 284 -21.70 -9.11 -8.26
CA GLN A 284 -22.18 -8.35 -7.11
C GLN A 284 -21.04 -8.06 -6.11
N VAL A 285 -20.05 -8.95 -6.05
CA VAL A 285 -18.85 -8.82 -5.21
C VAL A 285 -17.63 -8.69 -6.12
N LEU A 286 -16.70 -7.82 -5.74
CA LEU A 286 -15.37 -7.73 -6.35
C LEU A 286 -14.41 -8.56 -5.51
N ILE A 287 -13.72 -9.51 -6.13
CA ILE A 287 -12.63 -10.25 -5.49
C ILE A 287 -11.32 -9.88 -6.16
N TYR A 288 -10.40 -9.29 -5.41
CA TYR A 288 -9.05 -8.98 -5.89
C TYR A 288 -8.10 -10.13 -5.60
N LEU A 289 -7.28 -10.48 -6.59
CA LEU A 289 -6.16 -11.40 -6.45
C LEU A 289 -4.94 -10.78 -7.14
N ASP A 290 -3.77 -10.97 -6.54
CA ASP A 290 -2.51 -10.69 -7.23
C ASP A 290 -2.28 -11.73 -8.35
N ALA A 291 -1.46 -11.35 -9.33
CA ALA A 291 -1.25 -12.11 -10.56
C ALA A 291 -0.36 -13.36 -10.42
N HIS A 292 -0.02 -13.74 -9.19
CA HIS A 292 0.85 -14.88 -8.86
C HIS A 292 0.32 -15.60 -7.62
N CYS A 293 -0.97 -15.91 -7.67
CA CYS A 293 -1.71 -16.60 -6.62
C CYS A 293 -2.23 -17.97 -7.08
N GLU A 294 -2.52 -18.85 -6.13
CA GLU A 294 -3.21 -20.13 -6.36
C GLU A 294 -4.30 -20.28 -5.29
N VAL A 295 -5.57 -20.27 -5.71
CA VAL A 295 -6.69 -20.34 -4.75
C VAL A 295 -6.87 -21.74 -4.18
N GLY A 296 -7.28 -21.80 -2.92
CA GLY A 296 -7.51 -23.01 -2.14
C GLY A 296 -8.77 -23.79 -2.53
N ILE A 297 -8.90 -25.00 -2.01
CA ILE A 297 -10.12 -25.80 -2.10
C ILE A 297 -11.24 -25.12 -1.31
N ASN A 298 -12.43 -25.02 -1.91
CA ASN A 298 -13.62 -24.38 -1.33
C ASN A 298 -13.31 -22.99 -0.73
N TRP A 299 -12.49 -22.19 -1.44
CA TRP A 299 -12.14 -20.84 -0.97
C TRP A 299 -13.32 -19.85 -1.08
N TYR A 300 -14.17 -20.02 -2.09
CA TYR A 300 -15.19 -19.03 -2.45
C TYR A 300 -16.31 -18.86 -1.42
N ALA A 301 -16.96 -19.97 -1.03
CA ALA A 301 -18.12 -19.93 -0.14
C ALA A 301 -17.81 -19.28 1.22
N PRO A 302 -16.75 -19.68 1.95
CA PRO A 302 -16.39 -19.01 3.19
C PRO A 302 -16.04 -17.54 2.99
N LEU A 303 -15.40 -17.16 1.86
CA LEU A 303 -15.01 -15.79 1.60
C LEU A 303 -16.22 -14.86 1.38
N VAL A 304 -17.22 -15.32 0.62
CA VAL A 304 -18.36 -14.49 0.18
C VAL A 304 -19.58 -14.59 1.11
N SER A 305 -19.66 -15.64 1.94
CA SER A 305 -20.74 -15.83 2.91
C SER A 305 -20.93 -14.65 3.87
N PRO A 306 -19.88 -14.06 4.49
CA PRO A 306 -20.06 -12.90 5.37
C PRO A 306 -20.63 -11.68 4.63
N ILE A 307 -20.14 -11.42 3.41
CA ILE A 307 -20.60 -10.31 2.57
C ILE A 307 -22.07 -10.50 2.15
N SER A 308 -22.44 -11.75 1.88
CA SER A 308 -23.83 -12.09 1.54
C SER A 308 -24.79 -11.83 2.70
N LYS A 309 -24.31 -11.93 3.95
CA LYS A 309 -25.10 -11.61 5.16
C LYS A 309 -25.15 -10.12 5.46
N ASP A 310 -24.07 -9.40 5.19
CA ASP A 310 -23.94 -7.97 5.42
C ASP A 310 -23.01 -7.39 4.37
N ARG A 311 -23.57 -6.54 3.50
CA ARG A 311 -22.86 -5.95 2.37
C ARG A 311 -21.71 -5.02 2.76
N THR A 312 -21.70 -4.54 4.01
CA THR A 312 -20.67 -3.65 4.53
C THR A 312 -19.46 -4.40 5.10
N ILE A 313 -19.46 -5.73 5.00
CA ILE A 313 -18.31 -6.57 5.35
C ILE A 313 -17.38 -6.70 4.14
N CYS A 314 -16.10 -6.43 4.37
CA CYS A 314 -15.00 -6.81 3.51
C CYS A 314 -14.33 -8.06 4.09
N THR A 315 -14.06 -9.05 3.25
CA THR A 315 -13.41 -10.30 3.68
C THR A 315 -12.04 -10.48 3.04
N VAL A 316 -11.16 -11.16 3.76
CA VAL A 316 -9.79 -11.45 3.32
C VAL A 316 -9.52 -12.94 3.54
N PRO A 317 -9.07 -13.68 2.51
CA PRO A 317 -8.62 -15.06 2.72
C PRO A 317 -7.36 -15.07 3.59
N LEU A 318 -7.09 -16.18 4.27
CA LEU A 318 -5.74 -16.38 4.79
C LEU A 318 -4.77 -16.56 3.63
N ILE A 319 -3.71 -15.75 3.65
CA ILE A 319 -2.73 -15.68 2.56
C ILE A 319 -1.59 -16.62 2.92
N ASP A 320 -1.43 -17.68 2.15
CA ASP A 320 -0.38 -18.67 2.33
C ASP A 320 0.84 -18.35 1.46
N SER A 321 2.01 -18.82 1.88
CA SER A 321 3.26 -18.61 1.16
C SER A 321 3.48 -19.70 0.13
N ILE A 322 3.52 -19.32 -1.15
CA ILE A 322 4.06 -20.17 -2.21
C ILE A 322 5.56 -19.85 -2.33
N HIS A 323 6.40 -20.85 -2.11
CA HIS A 323 7.85 -20.66 -2.15
C HIS A 323 8.32 -20.38 -3.58
N GLY A 324 8.86 -19.19 -3.85
CA GLY A 324 9.20 -18.74 -5.21
C GLY A 324 10.28 -19.54 -5.94
N GLN A 325 11.00 -20.44 -5.24
CA GLN A 325 12.01 -21.32 -5.85
C GLN A 325 11.47 -22.71 -6.22
N SER A 326 10.63 -23.30 -5.36
CA SER A 326 10.25 -24.72 -5.38
C SER A 326 8.74 -24.95 -5.45
N PHE A 327 7.95 -23.87 -5.38
CA PHE A 327 6.49 -23.86 -5.51
C PHE A 327 5.72 -24.69 -4.48
N THR A 328 6.33 -24.99 -3.33
CA THR A 328 5.63 -25.52 -2.15
C THR A 328 4.71 -24.47 -1.56
N ILE A 329 3.59 -24.90 -0.97
CA ILE A 329 2.65 -24.01 -0.28
C ILE A 329 2.73 -24.26 1.21
N GLN A 330 2.90 -23.20 2.00
CA GLN A 330 3.00 -23.24 3.45
C GLN A 330 2.14 -22.16 4.10
N PRO A 331 1.52 -22.43 5.26
CA PRO A 331 0.85 -21.40 6.04
C PRO A 331 1.79 -20.24 6.38
N GLN A 332 1.30 -19.01 6.29
CA GLN A 332 2.10 -17.85 6.67
C GLN A 332 2.29 -17.79 8.19
N GLY A 333 3.52 -18.00 8.67
CA GLY A 333 3.85 -17.97 10.11
C GLY A 333 3.64 -16.61 10.75
N GLY A 334 3.20 -16.54 12.01
CA GLY A 334 2.89 -15.28 12.71
C GLY A 334 1.61 -15.29 13.56
N GLY A 335 0.91 -16.43 13.62
CA GLY A 335 -0.15 -16.66 14.59
C GLY A 335 0.36 -17.31 15.87
N ASP A 336 -0.53 -17.48 16.84
CA ASP A 336 -0.30 -18.25 18.06
C ASP A 336 -0.45 -19.76 17.81
N SER A 337 -0.83 -20.55 18.83
CA SER A 337 -1.02 -22.01 18.74
C SER A 337 -1.96 -22.45 17.61
N ASP A 338 -2.92 -21.61 17.22
CA ASP A 338 -3.92 -21.92 16.19
C ASP A 338 -3.51 -21.38 14.80
N GLY A 339 -2.34 -20.76 14.67
CA GLY A 339 -1.81 -20.25 13.41
C GLY A 339 -2.58 -19.05 12.82
N PHE A 340 -3.42 -18.38 13.61
CA PHE A 340 -4.17 -17.19 13.18
C PHE A 340 -3.48 -15.89 13.60
N ALA A 341 -3.38 -14.97 12.65
CA ALA A 341 -2.79 -13.65 12.85
C ALA A 341 -3.72 -12.58 12.28
N ARG A 342 -3.65 -11.39 12.85
CA ARG A 342 -4.36 -10.20 12.40
C ARG A 342 -3.37 -9.26 11.70
N GLY A 343 -3.84 -8.50 10.72
CA GLY A 343 -3.05 -7.45 10.07
C GLY A 343 -2.91 -6.23 10.99
N ALA A 344 -1.69 -5.73 11.11
CA ALA A 344 -1.30 -4.62 11.96
C ALA A 344 -0.32 -3.69 11.23
N TRP A 345 0.18 -2.67 11.93
CA TRP A 345 1.24 -1.79 11.48
C TRP A 345 2.11 -1.33 12.65
N ASP A 346 3.32 -0.88 12.34
CA ASP A 346 4.08 -0.02 13.25
C ASP A 346 3.78 1.47 12.99
N TRP A 347 4.25 2.36 13.86
CA TRP A 347 4.01 3.80 13.73
C TRP A 347 4.77 4.45 12.56
N SER A 348 5.58 3.68 11.82
CA SER A 348 6.13 4.05 10.51
C SER A 348 5.22 3.65 9.34
N MET A 349 4.02 3.14 9.63
CA MET A 349 3.03 2.66 8.66
C MET A 349 3.53 1.47 7.82
N LEU A 350 4.45 0.67 8.36
CA LEU A 350 4.87 -0.58 7.74
C LEU A 350 3.93 -1.70 8.15
N TRP A 351 3.58 -2.57 7.20
CA TRP A 351 2.71 -3.72 7.46
C TRP A 351 3.37 -4.71 8.42
N LYS A 352 2.59 -5.11 9.43
CA LYS A 352 2.96 -6.07 10.46
C LYS A 352 1.85 -7.09 10.64
N ARG A 353 2.16 -8.17 11.36
CA ARG A 353 1.17 -9.14 11.81
C ARG A 353 1.33 -9.37 13.28
N VAL A 354 0.21 -9.46 13.98
CA VAL A 354 0.14 -9.81 15.39
C VAL A 354 -0.70 -11.07 15.56
N PRO A 355 -0.44 -11.92 16.56
CA PRO A 355 -1.27 -13.08 16.84
C PRO A 355 -2.74 -12.69 17.10
N LEU A 356 -3.67 -13.62 16.86
CA LEU A 356 -5.07 -13.44 17.20
C LEU A 356 -5.28 -13.37 18.72
N GLY A 357 -5.47 -12.18 19.27
CA GLY A 357 -5.63 -12.01 20.72
C GLY A 357 -6.87 -12.68 21.33
N ASP A 358 -6.82 -12.95 22.63
CA ASP A 358 -7.87 -13.66 23.39
C ASP A 358 -9.26 -12.99 23.31
N ARG A 359 -9.31 -11.66 23.20
CA ARG A 359 -10.58 -10.92 23.06
C ARG A 359 -11.31 -11.37 21.79
N GLU A 360 -10.63 -11.46 20.65
CA GLU A 360 -11.25 -11.94 19.41
C GLU A 360 -11.59 -13.43 19.48
N LYS A 361 -10.76 -14.26 20.13
CA LYS A 361 -11.07 -15.68 20.33
C LYS A 361 -12.34 -15.89 21.15
N LYS A 362 -12.55 -15.10 22.20
CA LYS A 362 -13.74 -15.19 23.08
C LYS A 362 -15.04 -14.72 22.42
N LEU A 363 -14.95 -13.81 21.45
CA LEU A 363 -16.13 -13.38 20.68
C LEU A 363 -16.66 -14.46 19.73
N ARG A 364 -15.83 -15.49 19.49
CA ARG A 364 -16.09 -16.55 18.54
C ARG A 364 -16.59 -17.81 19.25
N LYS A 365 -17.65 -18.39 18.69
CA LYS A 365 -18.22 -19.69 19.06
C LYS A 365 -17.41 -20.86 18.52
N THR A 366 -16.72 -20.70 17.39
CA THR A 366 -15.97 -21.78 16.73
C THR A 366 -14.57 -21.35 16.31
N GLN A 367 -13.67 -22.32 16.14
CA GLN A 367 -12.26 -22.07 15.83
C GLN A 367 -12.05 -21.61 14.38
N THR A 368 -13.00 -21.85 13.47
CA THR A 368 -12.81 -21.55 12.05
C THR A 368 -13.75 -20.49 11.46
N GLU A 369 -14.62 -19.87 12.27
CA GLU A 369 -15.38 -18.71 11.80
C GLU A 369 -14.51 -17.47 11.55
N PRO A 370 -14.95 -16.53 10.70
CA PRO A 370 -14.22 -15.29 10.43
C PRO A 370 -13.93 -14.46 11.70
N TYR A 371 -12.84 -13.71 11.69
CA TYR A 371 -12.43 -12.85 12.82
C TYR A 371 -12.00 -11.46 12.37
N ARG A 372 -12.12 -10.47 13.26
CA ARG A 372 -11.86 -9.06 12.93
C ARG A 372 -10.36 -8.79 12.81
N SER A 373 -9.96 -8.14 11.73
CA SER A 373 -8.58 -7.68 11.52
C SER A 373 -8.54 -6.15 11.43
N PRO A 374 -7.63 -5.46 12.15
CA PRO A 374 -7.48 -4.00 12.06
C PRO A 374 -7.15 -3.52 10.65
N ALA A 375 -6.30 -4.26 9.94
CA ALA A 375 -5.93 -3.98 8.57
C ALA A 375 -5.82 -5.25 7.71
N MET A 376 -5.83 -5.07 6.40
CA MET A 376 -5.52 -6.11 5.41
C MET A 376 -4.11 -5.92 4.83
N ALA A 377 -3.54 -6.99 4.28
CA ALA A 377 -2.30 -6.89 3.50
C ALA A 377 -2.51 -6.12 2.17
N GLY A 378 -3.74 -6.17 1.62
CA GLY A 378 -4.16 -5.37 0.46
C GLY A 378 -4.12 -6.09 -0.89
N GLY A 379 -3.32 -7.15 -1.01
CA GLY A 379 -3.22 -7.98 -2.22
C GLY A 379 -4.54 -8.65 -2.61
N LEU A 380 -5.16 -9.30 -1.62
CA LEU A 380 -6.27 -10.22 -1.81
C LEU A 380 -7.39 -9.90 -0.84
N PHE A 381 -8.57 -9.58 -1.35
CA PHE A 381 -9.77 -9.31 -0.55
C PHE A 381 -11.04 -9.41 -1.41
N ALA A 382 -12.19 -9.53 -0.76
CA ALA A 382 -13.49 -9.47 -1.38
C ALA A 382 -14.35 -8.38 -0.72
N ILE A 383 -15.05 -7.59 -1.53
CA ILE A 383 -15.93 -6.52 -1.07
C ILE A 383 -17.16 -6.43 -1.98
N GLU A 384 -18.34 -6.14 -1.42
CA GLU A 384 -19.52 -5.87 -2.23
C GLU A 384 -19.25 -4.67 -3.14
N ARG A 385 -19.60 -4.81 -4.42
CA ARG A 385 -19.19 -3.88 -5.47
C ARG A 385 -19.70 -2.47 -5.17
N ASP A 386 -21.00 -2.32 -4.92
CA ASP A 386 -21.59 -1.00 -4.68
C ASP A 386 -21.06 -0.39 -3.38
N PHE A 387 -20.80 -1.20 -2.35
CA PHE A 387 -20.19 -0.72 -1.11
C PHE A 387 -18.78 -0.16 -1.37
N PHE A 388 -17.98 -0.81 -2.21
CA PHE A 388 -16.65 -0.29 -2.56
C PHE A 388 -16.74 1.05 -3.32
N PHE A 389 -17.73 1.22 -4.19
CA PHE A 389 -17.99 2.50 -4.85
C PHE A 389 -18.52 3.57 -3.87
N GLU A 390 -19.39 3.19 -2.94
CA GLU A 390 -19.90 4.07 -1.88
C GLU A 390 -18.77 4.56 -0.96
N LEU A 391 -17.73 3.74 -0.72
CA LEU A 391 -16.51 4.15 -0.01
C LEU A 391 -15.58 5.07 -0.83
N GLY A 392 -15.95 5.38 -2.07
CA GLY A 392 -15.14 6.17 -3.00
C GLY A 392 -13.95 5.41 -3.60
N LEU A 393 -14.00 4.06 -3.63
CA LEU A 393 -12.88 3.21 -4.03
C LEU A 393 -11.60 3.54 -3.21
N TYR A 394 -10.42 3.37 -3.82
CA TYR A 394 -9.17 3.92 -3.28
C TYR A 394 -9.06 5.43 -3.56
N ASP A 395 -8.39 6.15 -2.65
CA ASP A 395 -7.99 7.55 -2.88
C ASP A 395 -7.27 7.71 -4.24
N PRO A 396 -7.80 8.55 -5.16
CA PRO A 396 -7.22 8.74 -6.50
C PRO A 396 -5.84 9.43 -6.47
N GLY A 397 -5.46 10.06 -5.36
CA GLY A 397 -4.15 10.64 -5.16
C GLY A 397 -3.06 9.66 -4.75
N LEU A 398 -3.41 8.40 -4.41
CA LEU A 398 -2.43 7.37 -4.11
C LEU A 398 -1.74 6.86 -5.39
N GLN A 399 -0.41 6.81 -5.36
CA GLN A 399 0.42 6.52 -6.52
C GLN A 399 1.12 5.16 -6.39
N ILE A 400 1.12 4.37 -7.48
CA ILE A 400 1.88 3.12 -7.66
C ILE A 400 1.59 2.03 -6.63
N TRP A 401 2.11 2.16 -5.41
CA TRP A 401 2.08 1.13 -4.38
C TRP A 401 2.28 1.73 -2.97
N GLY A 402 1.59 1.13 -2.00
CA GLY A 402 1.79 1.37 -0.57
C GLY A 402 0.77 2.36 -0.02
N GLY A 403 0.26 2.05 1.17
CA GLY A 403 -0.68 2.88 1.92
C GLY A 403 -2.15 2.60 1.58
N GLU A 404 -2.44 2.03 0.41
CA GLU A 404 -3.81 1.75 -0.04
C GLU A 404 -4.50 0.71 0.81
N ASN A 405 -3.74 -0.29 1.27
CA ASN A 405 -4.25 -1.38 2.11
C ASN A 405 -4.72 -0.85 3.48
N PHE A 406 -4.04 0.15 4.01
CA PHE A 406 -4.40 0.82 5.26
C PHE A 406 -5.55 1.80 5.06
N GLU A 407 -5.51 2.59 3.99
CA GLU A 407 -6.55 3.55 3.64
C GLU A 407 -7.94 2.90 3.58
N ILE A 408 -8.06 1.81 2.85
CA ILE A 408 -9.35 1.10 2.75
C ILE A 408 -9.74 0.43 4.07
N SER A 409 -8.77 -0.07 4.84
CA SER A 409 -9.05 -0.67 6.15
C SER A 409 -9.64 0.36 7.13
N TYR A 410 -9.07 1.57 7.16
CA TYR A 410 -9.56 2.66 8.00
C TYR A 410 -10.93 3.16 7.54
N LYS A 411 -11.13 3.34 6.23
CA LYS A 411 -12.44 3.66 5.63
C LYS A 411 -13.51 2.68 6.08
N ILE A 412 -13.27 1.38 5.90
CA ILE A 412 -14.24 0.34 6.25
C ILE A 412 -14.59 0.42 7.74
N TRP A 413 -13.60 0.39 8.63
CA TRP A 413 -13.86 0.35 10.07
C TRP A 413 -14.47 1.64 10.61
N GLN A 414 -13.89 2.79 10.29
CA GLN A 414 -14.34 4.05 10.85
C GLN A 414 -15.70 4.46 10.30
N CYS A 415 -16.03 4.13 9.05
CA CYS A 415 -17.30 4.50 8.45
C CYS A 415 -18.42 3.45 8.67
N GLY A 416 -18.18 2.39 9.46
CA GLY A 416 -19.23 1.50 9.98
C GLY A 416 -19.33 0.12 9.32
N GLY A 417 -18.42 -0.24 8.42
CA GLY A 417 -18.26 -1.60 7.91
C GLY A 417 -17.37 -2.47 8.81
N GLN A 418 -17.02 -3.65 8.31
CA GLN A 418 -16.14 -4.59 9.02
C GLN A 418 -15.11 -5.22 8.09
N LEU A 419 -13.93 -5.52 8.62
CA LEU A 419 -12.88 -6.22 7.92
C LEU A 419 -12.59 -7.57 8.59
N LEU A 420 -12.88 -8.67 7.89
CA LEU A 420 -12.80 -10.02 8.45
C LEU A 420 -11.77 -10.88 7.71
N PHE A 421 -10.88 -11.53 8.47
CA PHE A 421 -10.06 -12.62 7.97
C PHE A 421 -10.85 -13.93 8.07
N VAL A 422 -10.81 -14.74 7.03
CA VAL A 422 -11.67 -15.93 6.88
C VAL A 422 -10.81 -17.20 6.88
N PRO A 423 -10.70 -17.93 8.02
CA PRO A 423 -9.85 -19.12 8.14
C PRO A 423 -10.02 -20.20 7.06
N CYS A 424 -11.27 -20.43 6.64
CA CYS A 424 -11.62 -21.48 5.69
C CYS A 424 -11.48 -21.08 4.23
N SER A 425 -11.25 -19.79 3.94
CA SER A 425 -10.83 -19.33 2.63
C SER A 425 -9.33 -19.10 2.65
N ARG A 426 -8.60 -19.84 1.82
CA ARG A 426 -7.14 -19.76 1.77
C ARG A 426 -6.67 -19.54 0.33
N VAL A 427 -5.66 -18.70 0.15
CA VAL A 427 -5.07 -18.42 -1.15
C VAL A 427 -3.56 -18.36 -1.00
N GLY A 428 -2.85 -19.19 -1.77
CA GLY A 428 -1.39 -19.11 -1.85
C GLY A 428 -0.95 -17.90 -2.67
N HIS A 429 0.09 -17.22 -2.23
CA HIS A 429 0.72 -16.08 -2.90
C HIS A 429 2.23 -16.31 -3.02
N ILE A 430 2.81 -16.10 -4.21
CA ILE A 430 4.26 -16.24 -4.43
C ILE A 430 5.00 -15.04 -3.86
N TYR A 431 5.92 -15.27 -2.92
CA TYR A 431 6.83 -14.22 -2.46
C TYR A 431 8.05 -14.13 -3.38
N ARG A 432 8.41 -12.90 -3.78
CA ARG A 432 9.57 -12.63 -4.63
C ARG A 432 10.86 -12.96 -3.86
N LEU A 433 11.80 -13.60 -4.55
CA LEU A 433 13.13 -13.96 -4.08
C LEU A 433 14.08 -12.76 -4.17
N GLN A 434 15.15 -12.81 -3.36
CA GLN A 434 16.26 -11.87 -3.47
C GLN A 434 16.92 -11.95 -4.86
N GLY A 435 17.35 -10.79 -5.37
CA GLY A 435 18.00 -10.68 -6.69
C GLY A 435 17.07 -10.20 -7.81
N TRP A 436 15.77 -10.04 -7.55
CA TRP A 436 14.85 -9.36 -8.45
C TRP A 436 15.25 -7.88 -8.62
N GLN A 437 15.28 -7.40 -9.86
CA GLN A 437 15.60 -5.98 -10.13
C GLN A 437 14.44 -5.02 -9.89
N GLY A 438 13.23 -5.53 -9.63
CA GLY A 438 12.04 -4.70 -9.49
C GLY A 438 11.52 -4.15 -10.83
N ASN A 439 10.33 -3.57 -10.80
CA ASN A 439 9.81 -2.77 -11.91
C ASN A 439 10.16 -1.30 -11.63
N PRO A 440 10.97 -0.62 -12.47
CA PRO A 440 11.35 0.77 -12.23
C PRO A 440 10.10 1.64 -12.19
N PRO A 441 9.94 2.63 -11.28
CA PRO A 441 8.76 3.48 -11.24
C PRO A 441 8.59 4.26 -12.57
N PRO A 442 7.36 4.67 -12.94
CA PRO A 442 7.17 5.50 -14.12
C PRO A 442 7.90 6.83 -13.98
N ALA A 443 8.47 7.35 -15.08
CA ALA A 443 9.26 8.59 -15.06
C ALA A 443 8.49 9.84 -14.57
N HIS A 444 7.15 9.80 -14.60
CA HIS A 444 6.29 10.89 -14.13
C HIS A 444 6.05 10.88 -12.61
N VAL A 445 6.55 9.87 -11.90
CA VAL A 445 6.39 9.70 -10.44
C VAL A 445 7.67 10.15 -9.74
N GLY A 446 7.52 10.93 -8.66
CA GLY A 446 8.64 11.47 -7.88
C GLY A 446 9.45 10.41 -7.11
N SER A 447 10.45 10.87 -6.36
CA SER A 447 11.48 10.07 -5.66
C SER A 447 10.95 9.16 -4.54
N SER A 448 9.69 9.27 -4.10
CA SER A 448 9.10 8.41 -3.06
C SER A 448 7.55 8.45 -3.04
N PRO A 449 6.86 7.85 -4.03
CA PRO A 449 5.39 7.85 -4.07
C PRO A 449 4.77 7.22 -2.83
N THR A 450 5.38 6.18 -2.28
CA THR A 450 4.87 5.47 -1.11
C THR A 450 4.88 6.33 0.17
N LEU A 451 5.91 7.15 0.40
CA LEU A 451 5.93 8.09 1.53
C LEU A 451 4.81 9.12 1.40
N LYS A 452 4.62 9.64 0.18
CA LYS A 452 3.52 10.58 -0.11
C LYS A 452 2.16 9.94 0.20
N ASN A 453 1.97 8.70 -0.22
CA ASN A 453 0.75 7.94 0.06
C ASN A 453 0.51 7.80 1.58
N TYR A 454 1.53 7.43 2.35
CA TYR A 454 1.41 7.31 3.80
C TYR A 454 0.95 8.61 4.45
N VAL A 455 1.55 9.75 4.08
CA VAL A 455 1.15 11.05 4.61
C VAL A 455 -0.31 11.37 4.28
N ARG A 456 -0.76 11.10 3.04
CA ARG A 456 -2.17 11.31 2.65
C ARG A 456 -3.13 10.52 3.55
N VAL A 457 -2.82 9.26 3.81
CA VAL A 457 -3.66 8.39 4.64
C VAL A 457 -3.66 8.87 6.09
N VAL A 458 -2.48 9.17 6.64
CA VAL A 458 -2.33 9.65 8.02
C VAL A 458 -3.08 10.97 8.24
N GLU A 459 -2.95 11.93 7.33
CA GLU A 459 -3.59 13.25 7.44
C GLU A 459 -5.11 13.23 7.30
N VAL A 460 -5.67 12.17 6.71
CA VAL A 460 -7.13 11.99 6.60
C VAL A 460 -7.67 11.15 7.75
N TRP A 461 -6.97 10.10 8.19
CA TRP A 461 -7.55 9.03 8.99
C TRP A 461 -7.02 8.86 10.40
N TRP A 462 -5.85 9.44 10.76
CA TRP A 462 -5.19 9.16 12.05
C TRP A 462 -5.46 10.18 13.14
N ASP A 463 -6.16 11.28 12.85
CA ASP A 463 -6.44 12.35 13.83
C ASP A 463 -5.16 12.78 14.58
N GLU A 464 -5.17 12.79 15.91
CA GLU A 464 -4.03 13.14 16.75
C GLU A 464 -2.91 12.09 16.72
N TYR A 465 -3.18 10.86 16.30
CA TYR A 465 -2.15 9.81 16.22
C TYR A 465 -1.14 10.03 15.09
N LYS A 466 -1.39 10.99 14.19
CA LYS A 466 -0.40 11.39 13.18
C LYS A 466 0.91 11.87 13.78
N ASP A 467 0.90 12.38 15.01
CA ASP A 467 2.10 12.81 15.72
C ASP A 467 3.08 11.64 15.92
N TYR A 468 2.58 10.42 16.14
CA TYR A 468 3.41 9.22 16.25
C TYR A 468 4.03 8.82 14.89
N PHE A 469 3.30 9.04 13.80
CA PHE A 469 3.84 8.85 12.46
C PHE A 469 4.97 9.84 12.17
N TYR A 470 4.76 11.12 12.44
CA TYR A 470 5.79 12.14 12.25
C TYR A 470 6.97 12.02 13.21
N ALA A 471 6.79 11.46 14.41
CA ALA A 471 7.90 11.09 15.26
C ALA A 471 8.72 9.93 14.66
N SER A 472 8.04 8.95 14.04
CA SER A 472 8.72 7.81 13.42
C SER A 472 9.43 8.16 12.11
N ARG A 473 8.80 9.01 11.30
CA ARG A 473 9.25 9.46 9.97
C ARG A 473 9.25 10.98 9.85
N PRO A 474 10.09 11.68 10.61
CA PRO A 474 10.10 13.14 10.62
C PRO A 474 10.50 13.76 9.28
N GLU A 475 11.19 13.01 8.40
CA GLU A 475 11.50 13.40 7.02
C GLU A 475 10.26 13.67 6.15
N THR A 476 9.08 13.24 6.60
CA THR A 476 7.82 13.44 5.87
C THR A 476 7.08 14.73 6.23
N LEU A 477 7.53 15.47 7.26
CA LEU A 477 6.86 16.69 7.76
C LEU A 477 6.71 17.78 6.69
N THR A 478 7.67 17.90 5.79
CA THR A 478 7.69 18.92 4.72
C THR A 478 7.22 18.35 3.37
N LEU A 479 6.78 17.10 3.32
CA LEU A 479 6.48 16.43 2.06
C LEU A 479 5.16 16.95 1.46
N ALA A 480 5.19 17.40 0.21
CA ALA A 480 3.99 17.82 -0.50
C ALA A 480 3.12 16.61 -0.89
N TYR A 481 2.06 16.37 -0.10
CA TYR A 481 1.17 15.21 -0.28
C TYR A 481 -0.05 15.45 -1.19
N GLY A 482 -0.22 16.68 -1.68
CA GLY A 482 -1.31 17.06 -2.59
C GLY A 482 -2.64 17.29 -1.86
N ASP A 483 -3.69 17.56 -2.63
CA ASP A 483 -5.02 17.86 -2.07
C ASP A 483 -5.70 16.62 -1.49
N ILE A 484 -6.29 16.78 -0.31
CA ILE A 484 -7.04 15.77 0.45
C ILE A 484 -8.42 16.28 0.88
N GLY A 485 -8.87 17.43 0.36
CA GLY A 485 -10.12 18.09 0.75
C GLY A 485 -11.35 17.20 0.56
N ASP A 486 -11.46 16.52 -0.58
CA ASP A 486 -12.59 15.62 -0.87
C ASP A 486 -12.58 14.37 0.03
N LEU A 487 -11.41 13.86 0.42
CA LEU A 487 -11.28 12.72 1.33
C LEU A 487 -11.72 13.08 2.75
N LYS A 488 -11.33 14.27 3.23
CA LYS A 488 -11.78 14.79 4.53
C LYS A 488 -13.28 15.04 4.54
N ARG A 489 -13.81 15.64 3.46
CA ARG A 489 -15.25 15.85 3.31
C ARG A 489 -16.03 14.54 3.31
N PHE A 490 -15.55 13.53 2.58
CA PHE A 490 -16.14 12.18 2.62
C PHE A 490 -16.25 11.65 4.06
N ARG A 491 -15.16 11.76 4.84
CA ARG A 491 -15.12 11.29 6.24
C ARG A 491 -16.13 12.02 7.12
N GLU A 492 -16.26 13.34 6.95
CA GLU A 492 -17.20 14.19 7.66
C GLU A 492 -18.66 13.88 7.30
N GLU A 493 -18.98 13.80 6.00
CA GLU A 493 -20.34 13.57 5.48
C GLU A 493 -20.91 12.21 5.89
N HIS A 494 -20.05 11.18 5.97
CA HIS A 494 -20.41 9.83 6.40
C HIS A 494 -20.34 9.63 7.92
N ARG A 495 -19.98 10.69 8.68
CA ARG A 495 -19.83 10.65 10.14
C ARG A 495 -18.97 9.48 10.61
N CYS A 496 -17.85 9.27 9.92
CA CYS A 496 -16.93 8.20 10.29
C CYS A 496 -16.38 8.45 11.70
N LYS A 497 -16.17 7.38 12.45
CA LYS A 497 -15.66 7.40 13.83
C LYS A 497 -14.22 7.91 13.88
N SER A 498 -13.79 8.38 15.05
CA SER A 498 -12.42 8.82 15.25
C SER A 498 -11.42 7.67 15.20
N PHE A 499 -10.15 7.99 14.94
CA PHE A 499 -9.07 7.03 15.00
C PHE A 499 -8.85 6.50 16.43
N GLN A 500 -9.08 7.33 17.45
CA GLN A 500 -9.06 6.89 18.84
C GLN A 500 -10.03 5.73 19.09
N TRP A 501 -11.29 5.85 18.64
CA TRP A 501 -12.26 4.76 18.75
C TRP A 501 -11.75 3.49 18.06
N PHE A 502 -11.16 3.64 16.87
CA PHE A 502 -10.63 2.51 16.12
C PHE A 502 -9.47 1.83 16.87
N MET A 503 -8.57 2.60 17.46
CA MET A 503 -7.45 2.09 18.26
C MET A 503 -7.91 1.39 19.55
N GLU A 504 -8.97 1.87 20.20
CA GLU A 504 -9.45 1.28 21.47
C GLU A 504 -10.39 0.07 21.25
N GLU A 505 -11.21 0.09 20.20
CA GLU A 505 -12.21 -0.96 19.96
C GLU A 505 -11.69 -2.08 19.06
N ILE A 506 -11.01 -1.73 17.96
CA ILE A 506 -10.63 -2.69 16.91
C ILE A 506 -9.14 -3.05 17.00
N ALA A 507 -8.27 -2.05 17.16
CA ALA A 507 -6.82 -2.20 17.08
C ALA A 507 -6.10 -2.12 18.45
N TYR A 508 -6.80 -2.54 19.51
CA TYR A 508 -6.38 -2.40 20.92
C TYR A 508 -5.05 -3.07 21.27
N ASP A 509 -4.66 -4.09 20.51
CA ASP A 509 -3.45 -4.87 20.71
C ASP A 509 -2.24 -4.34 19.94
N ILE A 510 -2.42 -3.41 19.01
CA ILE A 510 -1.30 -2.83 18.26
C ILE A 510 -0.30 -2.14 19.18
N PRO A 511 -0.70 -1.25 20.13
CA PRO A 511 0.26 -0.62 21.04
C PRO A 511 0.98 -1.58 21.99
N LEU A 512 0.46 -2.80 22.17
CA LEU A 512 1.12 -3.83 23.00
C LEU A 512 2.30 -4.47 22.28
N HIS A 513 2.21 -4.61 20.94
CA HIS A 513 3.27 -5.18 20.11
C HIS A 513 4.17 -4.11 19.49
N TYR A 514 3.61 -2.96 19.15
CA TYR A 514 4.30 -1.81 18.57
C TYR A 514 3.96 -0.58 19.42
N PRO A 515 4.70 -0.36 20.52
CA PRO A 515 4.42 0.73 21.44
C PRO A 515 4.52 2.13 20.81
N LEU A 516 3.77 3.09 21.36
CA LEU A 516 3.70 4.48 20.86
C LEU A 516 5.08 5.16 20.94
N PRO A 517 5.67 5.65 19.84
CA PRO A 517 7.00 6.24 19.86
C PRO A 517 7.02 7.53 20.71
N PRO A 518 8.08 7.76 21.51
CA PRO A 518 8.30 9.05 22.15
C PRO A 518 8.49 10.15 21.11
N LYS A 519 8.25 11.41 21.51
CA LYS A 519 8.52 12.56 20.64
C LYS A 519 10.01 12.69 20.36
N ASN A 520 10.33 13.28 19.21
CA ASN A 520 11.70 13.60 18.84
C ASN A 520 12.14 14.89 19.52
N VAL A 521 13.35 14.88 20.07
CA VAL A 521 14.08 16.08 20.51
C VAL A 521 14.67 16.80 19.30
N GLU A 522 15.28 16.04 18.38
CA GLU A 522 15.82 16.54 17.12
C GLU A 522 15.84 15.40 16.10
N TRP A 523 15.93 15.71 14.80
CA TRP A 523 16.11 14.71 13.73
C TRP A 523 16.90 15.27 12.55
N GLY A 524 17.55 14.39 11.78
CA GLY A 524 18.30 14.81 10.58
C GLY A 524 19.55 13.99 10.31
N GLU A 525 20.43 14.54 9.46
CA GLU A 525 21.81 14.04 9.36
C GLU A 525 22.60 14.42 10.61
N ILE A 526 23.41 13.49 11.13
CA ILE A 526 24.38 13.79 12.19
C ILE A 526 25.69 14.17 11.50
N ARG A 527 25.85 15.47 11.25
CA ARG A 527 27.00 16.05 10.55
C ARG A 527 28.11 16.38 11.54
N ALA A 528 29.33 16.01 11.19
CA ALA A 528 30.52 16.46 11.89
C ALA A 528 30.67 17.98 11.73
N PHE A 529 30.71 18.71 12.86
CA PHE A 529 30.69 20.19 12.91
C PHE A 529 31.73 20.81 11.97
N GLU A 530 31.29 21.77 11.15
CA GLU A 530 32.12 22.45 10.11
C GLU A 530 32.80 21.50 9.10
N THR A 531 32.25 20.31 8.86
CA THR A 531 32.77 19.37 7.85
C THR A 531 31.70 18.88 6.85
N SER A 532 32.14 18.11 5.87
CA SER A 532 31.30 17.39 4.91
C SER A 532 31.14 15.89 5.21
N TYR A 533 31.42 15.45 6.45
CA TYR A 533 31.23 14.07 6.87
C TYR A 533 30.01 13.93 7.79
N CYS A 534 29.26 12.86 7.57
CA CYS A 534 28.05 12.53 8.31
C CYS A 534 28.16 11.10 8.84
N ILE A 535 27.52 10.82 9.97
CA ILE A 535 27.32 9.43 10.39
C ILE A 535 26.43 8.74 9.36
N ASP A 536 26.81 7.52 9.00
CA ASP A 536 26.15 6.70 8.00
C ASP A 536 26.07 5.26 8.53
N SER A 537 24.89 4.65 8.45
CA SER A 537 24.73 3.24 8.83
C SER A 537 25.34 2.27 7.83
N MET A 538 25.70 2.73 6.62
CA MET A 538 26.15 1.91 5.50
C MET A 538 25.13 0.82 5.10
N GLY A 539 23.89 0.95 5.57
CA GLY A 539 22.87 -0.10 5.46
C GLY A 539 23.09 -1.28 6.40
N HIS A 540 24.03 -1.19 7.33
CA HIS A 540 24.23 -2.17 8.38
C HIS A 540 23.01 -2.22 9.32
N THR A 541 22.74 -3.41 9.85
CA THR A 541 21.65 -3.67 10.80
C THR A 541 22.09 -4.72 11.82
N ASN A 542 21.46 -4.77 12.99
CA ASN A 542 21.59 -5.87 13.97
C ASN A 542 23.04 -6.20 14.37
N GLY A 543 23.74 -5.21 14.90
CA GLY A 543 25.09 -5.34 15.46
C GLY A 543 26.21 -4.81 14.57
N GLY A 544 25.89 -4.30 13.38
CA GLY A 544 26.89 -3.68 12.51
C GLY A 544 27.37 -2.31 13.02
N ASN A 545 28.61 -1.96 12.70
CA ASN A 545 29.18 -0.67 13.09
C ASN A 545 28.59 0.47 12.25
N VAL A 546 28.35 1.61 12.89
CA VAL A 546 28.11 2.89 12.18
C VAL A 546 29.45 3.54 11.87
N GLU A 547 29.52 4.19 10.72
CA GLU A 547 30.72 4.80 10.17
C GLU A 547 30.48 6.27 9.83
N ILE A 548 31.51 6.97 9.38
CA ILE A 548 31.33 8.29 8.75
C ILE A 548 31.51 8.19 7.24
N GLY A 549 30.63 8.84 6.50
CA GLY A 549 30.71 8.96 5.04
C GLY A 549 30.55 10.41 4.60
N PRO A 550 30.88 10.75 3.33
CA PRO A 550 30.53 12.04 2.78
C PRO A 550 29.02 12.31 2.90
N CYS A 551 28.65 13.47 3.44
CA CYS A 551 27.26 13.85 3.58
C CYS A 551 26.61 13.99 2.20
N HIS A 552 25.48 13.33 1.98
CA HIS A 552 24.75 13.41 0.71
C HIS A 552 23.39 14.10 0.82
N ARG A 553 22.88 14.39 2.03
CA ARG A 553 21.59 15.06 2.27
C ARG A 553 20.38 14.39 1.59
N MET A 554 20.42 13.07 1.41
CA MET A 554 19.33 12.30 0.77
C MET A 554 18.51 11.49 1.79
N GLY A 555 18.75 11.68 3.08
CA GLY A 555 18.14 10.86 4.12
C GLY A 555 18.67 9.42 4.11
N GLY A 556 17.77 8.45 4.15
CA GLY A 556 18.12 7.02 4.08
C GLY A 556 19.07 6.61 5.21
N ASN A 557 20.24 6.07 4.85
CA ASN A 557 21.24 5.58 5.80
C ASN A 557 21.95 6.69 6.60
N GLN A 558 21.82 7.96 6.19
CA GLN A 558 22.34 9.13 6.91
C GLN A 558 21.25 9.90 7.68
N LEU A 559 20.05 9.34 7.83
CA LEU A 559 18.97 9.93 8.61
C LEU A 559 18.87 9.27 9.99
N PHE A 560 18.90 10.09 11.03
CA PHE A 560 18.75 9.67 12.42
C PHE A 560 17.77 10.58 13.18
N ARG A 561 17.23 10.08 14.29
CA ARG A 561 16.41 10.86 15.23
C ARG A 561 16.83 10.58 16.65
N ILE A 562 16.79 11.59 17.52
CA ILE A 562 16.97 11.40 18.95
C ILE A 562 15.66 11.74 19.66
N ASN A 563 15.20 10.83 20.51
CA ASN A 563 13.89 10.95 21.16
C ASN A 563 13.99 11.38 22.64
N GLU A 564 12.86 11.77 23.22
CA GLU A 564 12.77 12.18 24.63
C GLU A 564 13.13 11.05 25.62
N ALA A 565 13.07 9.79 25.17
CA ALA A 565 13.52 8.63 25.91
C ALA A 565 15.04 8.39 25.84
N ASN A 566 15.82 9.32 25.26
CA ASN A 566 17.28 9.24 25.12
C ASN A 566 17.75 8.10 24.20
N GLN A 567 16.94 7.69 23.22
CA GLN A 567 17.33 6.73 22.19
C GLN A 567 17.75 7.49 20.93
N LEU A 568 18.92 7.14 20.39
CA LEU A 568 19.39 7.62 19.09
C LEU A 568 19.04 6.56 18.04
N MET A 569 18.08 6.84 17.15
CA MET A 569 17.42 5.83 16.32
C MET A 569 17.60 6.07 14.83
N GLN A 570 17.57 4.97 14.07
CA GLN A 570 17.33 4.94 12.63
C GLN A 570 16.33 3.81 12.34
N TYR A 571 15.22 4.13 11.67
CA TYR A 571 14.10 3.22 11.47
C TYR A 571 13.63 2.56 12.79
N ASP A 572 13.68 1.24 12.91
CA ASP A 572 13.31 0.43 14.08
C ASP A 572 14.53 -0.01 14.91
N GLN A 573 15.68 0.63 14.72
CA GLN A 573 16.94 0.32 15.38
C GLN A 573 17.50 1.52 16.13
N CYS A 574 18.29 1.24 17.17
CA CYS A 574 19.00 2.23 17.96
C CYS A 574 20.50 2.10 17.76
N LEU A 575 21.18 3.24 17.83
CA LEU A 575 22.62 3.31 17.99
C LEU A 575 22.96 3.07 19.46
N THR A 576 23.89 2.16 19.70
CA THR A 576 24.35 1.83 21.05
C THR A 576 25.84 1.56 21.11
N ARG A 577 26.40 1.54 22.32
CA ARG A 577 27.80 1.17 22.54
C ARG A 577 28.02 -0.32 22.26
N GLY A 578 28.87 -0.62 21.29
CA GLY A 578 29.43 -1.95 21.06
C GLY A 578 30.78 -2.16 21.76
N ASP A 579 31.47 -3.23 21.36
CA ASP A 579 32.80 -3.56 21.84
C ASP A 579 33.85 -2.50 21.47
N ASN A 580 34.91 -2.39 22.27
CA ASN A 580 36.03 -1.47 22.03
C ASN A 580 35.63 0.01 21.83
N SER A 581 34.52 0.43 22.44
CA SER A 581 33.97 1.80 22.33
C SER A 581 33.41 2.16 20.95
N ALA A 582 33.26 1.19 20.04
CA ALA A 582 32.56 1.40 18.78
C ALA A 582 31.08 1.72 19.02
N VAL A 583 30.46 2.42 18.07
CA VAL A 583 29.01 2.59 18.03
C VAL A 583 28.45 1.60 17.01
N ILE A 584 27.45 0.83 17.42
CA ILE A 584 26.77 -0.15 16.58
C ILE A 584 25.30 0.21 16.43
N ILE A 585 24.65 -0.29 15.38
CA ILE A 585 23.21 -0.19 15.18
C ILE A 585 22.55 -1.54 15.43
N THR A 586 21.53 -1.59 16.27
CA THR A 586 20.82 -2.83 16.62
C THR A 586 19.35 -2.58 16.88
N HIS A 587 18.50 -3.60 16.72
CA HIS A 587 17.10 -3.52 17.09
C HIS A 587 16.92 -3.12 18.56
N CYS A 588 15.93 -2.29 18.83
CA CYS A 588 15.65 -1.78 20.17
C CYS A 588 14.15 -1.62 20.43
N ASP A 589 13.73 -2.03 21.62
CA ASP A 589 12.42 -1.69 22.18
C ASP A 589 12.45 -0.33 22.90
N GLN A 590 11.28 0.19 23.30
CA GLN A 590 11.15 1.51 23.96
C GLN A 590 12.07 1.73 25.18
N ASN A 591 12.35 0.68 25.95
CA ASN A 591 13.11 0.77 27.19
C ASN A 591 14.57 0.30 27.04
N GLN A 592 15.01 0.01 25.82
CA GLN A 592 16.37 -0.43 25.53
C GLN A 592 17.19 0.71 24.93
N HIS A 593 18.50 0.72 25.19
CA HIS A 593 19.44 1.68 24.61
C HIS A 593 19.04 3.16 24.81
N THR A 594 18.47 3.48 25.97
CA THR A 594 18.08 4.84 26.41
C THR A 594 19.28 5.61 26.98
N GLU A 595 20.32 5.79 26.16
CA GLU A 595 21.67 6.11 26.62
C GLU A 595 22.29 7.37 26.00
N TRP A 596 21.59 8.09 25.13
CA TRP A 596 22.13 9.25 24.42
C TRP A 596 21.46 10.56 24.81
N LYS A 597 22.26 11.61 25.04
CA LYS A 597 21.78 12.99 25.13
C LYS A 597 22.47 13.85 24.09
N TYR A 598 21.68 14.67 23.40
CA TYR A 598 22.18 15.67 22.47
C TYR A 598 22.05 17.07 23.06
N PHE A 599 23.16 17.81 23.09
CA PHE A 599 23.21 19.19 23.52
C PHE A 599 23.54 20.07 22.33
N LYS A 600 22.51 20.71 21.76
CA LYS A 600 22.62 21.54 20.54
C LYS A 600 23.62 22.68 20.71
N ASP A 601 23.54 23.42 21.82
CA ASP A 601 24.42 24.55 22.11
C ASP A 601 25.90 24.15 22.30
N LEU A 602 26.15 22.89 22.67
CA LEU A 602 27.50 22.34 22.85
C LEU A 602 27.98 21.55 21.63
N HIS A 603 27.14 21.40 20.61
CA HIS A 603 27.35 20.52 19.47
C HIS A 603 27.79 19.11 19.91
N ARG A 604 27.14 18.52 20.92
CA ARG A 604 27.70 17.33 21.59
C ARG A 604 26.66 16.24 21.79
N PHE A 605 27.05 15.01 21.46
CA PHE A 605 26.37 13.80 21.90
C PHE A 605 27.13 13.18 23.06
N THR A 606 26.43 12.88 24.14
CA THR A 606 26.98 12.24 25.34
C THR A 606 26.29 10.91 25.58
N HIS A 607 27.10 9.87 25.76
CA HIS A 607 26.65 8.57 26.19
C HIS A 607 26.50 8.57 27.72
N VAL A 608 25.26 8.64 28.19
CA VAL A 608 24.88 8.87 29.59
C VAL A 608 25.49 7.85 30.55
N PRO A 609 25.45 6.52 30.30
CA PRO A 609 25.98 5.55 31.25
C PRO A 609 27.49 5.65 31.51
N THR A 610 28.27 6.14 30.54
CA THR A 610 29.74 6.22 30.66
C THR A 610 30.27 7.62 30.88
N GLY A 611 29.45 8.65 30.66
CA GLY A 611 29.89 10.05 30.64
C GLY A 611 30.81 10.40 29.46
N LYS A 612 30.96 9.49 28.47
CA LYS A 612 31.81 9.68 27.29
C LYS A 612 31.07 10.43 26.18
N CYS A 613 31.84 11.03 25.28
CA CYS A 613 31.34 11.80 24.15
C CYS A 613 31.48 11.00 22.85
N LEU A 614 30.54 11.21 21.93
CA LEU A 614 30.62 10.70 20.57
C LEU A 614 31.79 11.38 19.84
N ASP A 615 32.66 10.58 19.24
CA ASP A 615 33.91 11.00 18.62
C ASP A 615 34.08 10.28 17.27
N ARG A 616 34.99 10.79 16.44
CA ARG A 616 35.26 10.25 15.11
C ARG A 616 36.73 10.24 14.75
N SER A 617 37.07 9.39 13.80
CA SER A 617 38.35 9.44 13.09
C SER A 617 38.11 9.71 11.62
N ASP A 618 38.46 10.91 11.16
CA ASP A 618 38.32 11.32 9.76
C ASP A 618 39.20 10.48 8.81
N LEU A 619 40.31 9.93 9.31
CA LEU A 619 41.23 9.08 8.53
C LEU A 619 40.75 7.63 8.41
N LEU A 620 40.21 7.07 9.49
CA LEU A 620 39.77 5.66 9.52
C LEU A 620 38.28 5.50 9.18
N HIS A 621 37.57 6.62 9.01
CA HIS A 621 36.12 6.68 8.82
C HIS A 621 35.30 5.97 9.92
N LYS A 622 35.78 6.04 11.17
CA LYS A 622 35.16 5.35 12.32
C LYS A 622 34.41 6.32 13.23
N VAL A 623 33.31 5.82 13.79
CA VAL A 623 32.55 6.44 14.89
C VAL A 623 32.76 5.63 16.17
N PHE A 624 33.07 6.31 17.28
CA PHE A 624 33.31 5.67 18.57
C PHE A 624 32.97 6.64 19.72
N ILE A 625 33.04 6.17 20.97
CA ILE A 625 32.94 7.02 22.15
C ILE A 625 34.29 7.17 22.85
N SER A 626 34.64 8.38 23.28
CA SER A 626 35.89 8.68 24.00
C SER A 626 35.66 9.69 25.13
N ASP A 627 36.65 9.90 26.00
CA ASP A 627 36.50 10.85 27.11
C ASP A 627 36.24 12.26 26.57
N CYS A 628 35.27 12.96 27.17
CA CYS A 628 34.82 14.26 26.70
C CYS A 628 35.91 15.32 26.82
N ASP A 629 36.21 15.98 25.71
CA ASP A 629 37.23 17.02 25.61
C ASP A 629 36.69 18.17 24.74
N THR A 630 36.51 19.34 25.35
CA THR A 630 35.98 20.54 24.68
C THR A 630 36.90 21.07 23.57
N SER A 631 38.19 20.73 23.62
CA SER A 631 39.18 21.14 22.61
C SER A 631 39.11 20.30 21.33
N LYS A 632 38.57 19.06 21.41
CA LYS A 632 38.45 18.17 20.25
C LYS A 632 37.28 18.58 19.36
N THR A 633 37.60 19.01 18.15
CA THR A 633 36.61 19.28 17.09
C THR A 633 35.93 18.00 16.59
N THR A 634 36.58 16.85 16.74
CA THR A 634 36.03 15.54 16.36
C THR A 634 34.84 15.09 17.23
N GLN A 635 34.68 15.68 18.42
CA GLN A 635 33.54 15.46 19.30
C GLN A 635 32.39 16.44 19.09
N ARG A 636 32.52 17.33 18.10
CA ARG A 636 31.49 18.32 17.75
C ARG A 636 30.64 17.85 16.57
N TRP A 637 29.33 17.90 16.75
CA TRP A 637 28.31 17.38 15.84
C TRP A 637 27.09 18.31 15.77
N GLU A 638 26.54 18.43 14.56
CA GLU A 638 25.28 19.11 14.28
C GLU A 638 24.25 18.08 13.84
N MET A 639 23.00 18.29 14.23
CA MET A 639 21.89 17.55 13.67
C MET A 639 21.07 18.49 12.79
N ASN A 640 21.06 18.22 11.50
CA ASN A 640 20.47 19.09 10.49
C ASN A 640 19.34 18.38 9.76
N ASN A 641 18.14 18.96 9.84
CA ASN A 641 16.94 18.41 9.20
C ASN A 641 17.16 18.29 7.69
N ILE A 642 16.77 17.14 7.14
CA ILE A 642 16.84 16.88 5.70
C ILE A 642 15.46 17.15 5.11
N VAL A 643 15.40 18.07 4.16
CA VAL A 643 14.16 18.30 3.40
C VAL A 643 14.09 17.24 2.30
N ALA A 644 13.09 16.36 2.39
CA ALA A 644 12.79 15.44 1.30
C ALA A 644 12.36 16.26 0.07
N VAL A 645 13.12 16.16 -1.02
CA VAL A 645 12.82 16.79 -2.32
C VAL A 645 12.12 15.82 -3.26
#